data_AF-A0A662T2A8-F1
#
_entry.id   AF-A0A662T2A8-F1
#
_cell.length_a   1.000
_cell.length_b   1.000
_cell.length_c   1.000
_cell.angle_alpha   90.00
_cell.angle_beta   90.00
_cell.angle_gamma   90.00
#
_symmetry.space_group_name_H-M   'P 1'
#
loop_
_entity.id
_entity.type
_entity.pdbx_description
1 polymer ?
#
loop_
_entity_poly.entity_id
_entity_poly.type
_entity_poly.pdbx_seq_one_letter_code
_entity_poly.pdbx_strand_id
1 'polypeptide(L)'
;MVYKPKLKEKRWRIELEEKLIELAEEEDLYRFDLKSGKPIFSIDTPPPYASGKWHIAAAVHYTQIDMIARSMRMRGYEVYFPMGVDRNGLPVEVEAERRTGISPHAVDRETFLKVCRQVLDEYERDIIRLTRRLGLSCDYRNYFQTDSELWRTQTQRTLIEAYRKNLLYEAYRVSNYCPGCRTTLADAEIEYREEETNLVYIRFRVKETGEPIVVATTRPELLKACACVLYNPKDDRYLHLEGKHAVVPMYDKEVPILSHPSVKKEFGTGLVMICSYGDRTDVELFRELGLEPLVLINEEGKMNEKAGAYAGLAVKEAREKITKDLQDAGLVEKVEKIRHKVPICWRSKHPLEFIPMKEWYLKQLEFKDELRKLAFEVKFYPEEHRQIWLNWIDSISTDWPISRRRYYGTELPFWYCLECGKIVIPEPGRYYRPWCEPPPFDKCPHCGSTKGFRGEERIVDTWIDSSISELVYCGYGWNEEMLKKMFPCSIRPQGIDIVRTWLHYTMLRGYQLFKRPAFKEVWLSGLGLDEKGRPMSKSLGNIVDPDVVIEKYGVDAIRLWGAMEAKLGSNYRYSEAKVRSAYRFLNKLWNIARFVSCFPEAERPNQLKPADAWILAELNELIRRCLKGYEELDFFIPSNAVYNFVWNTYAPHYLEMVKWRAYGPPDSEPTRSAWYTLHTTLKAVLLLLAPITPFITDYIWREMYGSSIHRQLFPKEIDGIDDKLREFTARIKLFNSYVWKLKKVELRIPLNAPVKVEVPADLKLFKEDLVHMHNIQE
;
A
#
# COMPACT_ATOMS: atom_id res chain seq x y z
N MET A 1 -42.60 36.34 -10.80
CA MET A 1 -42.49 35.03 -10.14
C MET A 1 -41.34 35.08 -9.13
N VAL A 2 -41.48 34.49 -7.94
CA VAL A 2 -40.38 34.43 -6.96
C VAL A 2 -39.70 33.06 -7.08
N TYR A 3 -38.56 33.00 -7.77
CA TYR A 3 -37.75 31.78 -7.85
C TYR A 3 -37.12 31.49 -6.48
N LYS A 4 -37.54 30.39 -5.86
CA LYS A 4 -37.03 29.93 -4.55
C LYS A 4 -36.21 28.65 -4.75
N PRO A 5 -35.07 28.49 -4.06
CA PRO A 5 -34.24 27.30 -4.20
C PRO A 5 -34.94 26.07 -3.63
N LYS A 6 -34.88 24.94 -4.35
CA LYS A 6 -35.27 23.63 -3.80
C LYS A 6 -34.37 23.23 -2.61
N LEU A 7 -33.06 23.49 -2.72
CA LEU A 7 -32.10 23.26 -1.65
C LEU A 7 -32.20 24.37 -0.58
N LYS A 8 -32.77 24.03 0.59
CA LYS A 8 -33.11 25.01 1.64
C LYS A 8 -31.91 25.47 2.45
N GLU A 9 -31.00 24.56 2.78
CA GLU A 9 -29.87 24.84 3.67
C GLU A 9 -28.89 25.85 3.06
N LYS A 10 -28.33 26.73 3.89
CA LYS A 10 -27.39 27.76 3.44
C LYS A 10 -25.99 27.22 3.14
N ARG A 11 -25.64 26.05 3.68
CA ARG A 11 -24.33 25.41 3.53
C ARG A 11 -24.49 23.89 3.53
N TRP A 12 -23.49 23.20 2.98
CA TRP A 12 -23.40 21.75 3.10
C TRP A 12 -23.29 21.35 4.58
N ARG A 13 -24.01 20.30 4.98
CA ARG A 13 -24.04 19.79 6.35
C ARG A 13 -23.38 18.42 6.36
N ILE A 14 -22.27 18.29 7.07
CA ILE A 14 -21.48 17.06 7.13
C ILE A 14 -22.26 15.91 7.82
N GLU A 15 -23.24 16.23 8.65
CA GLU A 15 -24.11 15.24 9.30
C GLU A 15 -25.04 14.52 8.31
N LEU A 16 -25.22 15.04 7.09
CA LEU A 16 -25.99 14.37 6.04
C LEU A 16 -25.24 13.18 5.43
N GLU A 17 -23.91 13.13 5.58
CA GLU A 17 -23.11 12.02 5.06
C GLU A 17 -23.52 10.69 5.69
N GLU A 18 -23.77 10.64 7.00
CA GLU A 18 -24.17 9.43 7.73
C GLU A 18 -25.53 8.90 7.25
N LYS A 19 -26.50 9.80 7.05
CA LYS A 19 -27.81 9.42 6.51
C LYS A 19 -27.72 8.83 5.10
N LEU A 20 -26.78 9.30 4.29
CA LEU A 20 -26.57 8.76 2.95
C LEU A 20 -25.87 7.40 2.97
N ILE A 21 -25.04 7.13 3.98
CA ILE A 21 -24.47 5.78 4.20
C ILE A 21 -25.61 4.82 4.51
N GLU A 22 -26.45 5.14 5.49
CA GLU A 22 -27.62 4.33 5.88
C GLU A 22 -28.54 4.08 4.68
N LEU A 23 -28.90 5.13 3.95
CA LEU A 23 -29.76 5.02 2.77
C LEU A 23 -29.14 4.15 1.66
N ALA A 24 -27.83 4.24 1.45
CA ALA A 24 -27.15 3.40 0.45
C ALA A 24 -27.16 1.91 0.83
N GLU A 25 -27.08 1.58 2.12
CA GLU A 25 -27.20 0.22 2.63
C GLU A 25 -28.64 -0.31 2.51
N GLU A 26 -29.64 0.54 2.78
CA GLU A 26 -31.08 0.22 2.60
C GLU A 26 -31.43 -0.04 1.12
N GLU A 27 -30.86 0.73 0.20
CA GLU A 27 -31.11 0.62 -1.24
C GLU A 27 -30.31 -0.50 -1.95
N ASP A 28 -29.48 -1.25 -1.21
CA ASP A 28 -28.53 -2.22 -1.78
C ASP A 28 -27.67 -1.58 -2.90
N LEU A 29 -27.33 -0.30 -2.77
CA LEU A 29 -26.85 0.54 -3.89
C LEU A 29 -25.57 0.02 -4.55
N TYR A 30 -24.72 -0.65 -3.78
CA TYR A 30 -23.41 -1.15 -4.22
C TYR A 30 -23.31 -2.68 -4.26
N ARG A 31 -24.44 -3.38 -4.12
CA ARG A 31 -24.48 -4.85 -4.12
C ARG A 31 -23.98 -5.41 -5.44
N PHE A 32 -23.05 -6.35 -5.36
CA PHE A 32 -22.54 -7.07 -6.51
C PHE A 32 -23.53 -8.15 -6.98
N ASP A 33 -23.76 -8.23 -8.29
CA ASP A 33 -24.56 -9.29 -8.92
C ASP A 33 -23.82 -10.00 -10.05
N LEU A 34 -23.38 -11.24 -9.77
CA LEU A 34 -22.70 -12.13 -10.73
C LEU A 34 -23.55 -12.45 -11.99
N LYS A 35 -24.85 -12.20 -11.95
CA LYS A 35 -25.83 -12.46 -13.03
C LYS A 35 -26.35 -11.19 -13.70
N SER A 36 -25.78 -10.02 -13.42
CA SER A 36 -26.23 -8.72 -13.97
C SER A 36 -26.15 -8.60 -15.51
N GLY A 37 -25.37 -9.46 -16.17
CA GLY A 37 -25.12 -9.42 -17.62
C GLY A 37 -24.14 -8.33 -18.07
N LYS A 38 -23.70 -7.45 -17.17
CA LYS A 38 -22.67 -6.44 -17.42
C LYS A 38 -21.26 -7.06 -17.37
N PRO A 39 -20.25 -6.43 -18.00
CA PRO A 39 -18.86 -6.84 -17.81
C PRO A 39 -18.47 -6.68 -16.34
N ILE A 40 -17.85 -7.72 -15.78
CA ILE A 40 -17.43 -7.72 -14.38
C ILE A 40 -16.07 -7.03 -14.24
N PHE A 41 -15.95 -6.18 -13.23
CA PHE A 41 -14.69 -5.59 -12.80
C PHE A 41 -14.42 -5.96 -11.33
N SER A 42 -13.41 -6.78 -11.11
CA SER A 42 -13.06 -7.31 -9.78
C SER A 42 -11.84 -6.62 -9.20
N ILE A 43 -11.96 -6.15 -7.96
CA ILE A 43 -10.91 -5.46 -7.23
C ILE A 43 -10.37 -6.40 -6.17
N ASP A 44 -9.07 -6.66 -6.22
CA ASP A 44 -8.38 -7.39 -5.16
C ASP A 44 -7.93 -6.40 -4.10
N THR A 45 -8.84 -6.10 -3.18
CA THR A 45 -8.69 -5.05 -2.18
C THR A 45 -7.65 -5.46 -1.11
N PRO A 46 -6.69 -4.60 -0.74
CA PRO A 46 -5.75 -4.88 0.33
C PRO A 46 -6.52 -5.14 1.62
N PRO A 47 -6.38 -6.31 2.26
CA PRO A 47 -6.95 -6.51 3.58
C PRO A 47 -6.09 -5.70 4.58
N PRO A 48 -6.64 -4.65 5.22
CA PRO A 48 -5.90 -3.90 6.24
C PRO A 48 -5.54 -4.78 7.43
N TYR A 49 -4.31 -4.62 7.92
CA TYR A 49 -3.85 -5.25 9.15
C TYR A 49 -4.62 -4.75 10.38
N ALA A 50 -5.19 -5.68 11.14
CA ALA A 50 -5.86 -5.43 12.42
C ALA A 50 -4.86 -5.24 13.59
N SER A 51 -3.86 -4.37 13.41
CA SER A 51 -2.78 -4.12 14.38
C SER A 51 -2.66 -2.64 14.77
N GLY A 52 -3.71 -1.85 14.55
CA GLY A 52 -3.70 -0.43 14.89
C GLY A 52 -4.82 0.41 14.28
N LYS A 53 -5.12 1.53 14.93
CA LYS A 53 -5.94 2.59 14.33
C LYS A 53 -5.30 3.12 13.05
N TRP A 54 -6.13 3.36 12.04
CA TRP A 54 -5.73 4.00 10.80
C TRP A 54 -5.36 5.47 11.02
N HIS A 55 -4.40 5.94 10.25
CA HIS A 55 -4.10 7.36 10.11
C HIS A 55 -4.68 7.91 8.81
N ILE A 56 -4.70 9.23 8.64
CA ILE A 56 -5.29 9.91 7.47
C ILE A 56 -4.77 9.38 6.12
N ALA A 57 -3.49 8.97 6.03
CA ALA A 57 -2.95 8.41 4.79
C ALA A 57 -3.56 7.04 4.41
N ALA A 58 -3.96 6.22 5.39
CA ALA A 58 -4.69 4.99 5.11
C ALA A 58 -6.12 5.33 4.67
N ALA A 59 -6.79 6.28 5.32
CA ALA A 59 -8.11 6.74 4.90
C ALA A 59 -8.12 7.23 3.44
N VAL A 60 -7.17 8.10 3.05
CA VAL A 60 -7.01 8.55 1.66
C VAL A 60 -6.69 7.37 0.74
N HIS A 61 -5.71 6.55 1.14
CA HIS A 61 -5.48 5.17 0.74
C HIS A 61 -6.68 4.49 0.07
N TYR A 62 -7.56 4.05 0.95
CA TYR A 62 -8.71 3.23 0.65
C TYR A 62 -9.84 4.00 -0.03
N THR A 63 -9.96 5.32 0.19
CA THR A 63 -10.94 6.13 -0.57
C THR A 63 -10.56 6.28 -2.04
N GLN A 64 -9.27 6.26 -2.41
CA GLN A 64 -8.86 6.22 -3.81
C GLN A 64 -9.17 4.86 -4.46
N ILE A 65 -9.09 3.77 -3.72
CA ILE A 65 -9.56 2.45 -4.19
C ILE A 65 -11.08 2.49 -4.47
N ASP A 66 -11.85 3.14 -3.59
CA ASP A 66 -13.27 3.37 -3.80
C ASP A 66 -13.56 4.27 -5.03
N MET A 67 -12.70 5.24 -5.32
CA MET A 67 -12.80 6.03 -6.55
C MET A 67 -12.64 5.14 -7.80
N ILE A 68 -11.78 4.12 -7.78
CA ILE A 68 -11.68 3.10 -8.84
C ILE A 68 -13.04 2.39 -8.97
N ALA A 69 -13.56 1.85 -7.87
CA ALA A 69 -14.83 1.11 -7.88
C ALA A 69 -16.00 1.94 -8.43
N ARG A 70 -16.15 3.19 -7.96
CA ARG A 70 -17.22 4.10 -8.43
C ARG A 70 -17.05 4.49 -9.89
N SER A 71 -15.82 4.82 -10.31
CA SER A 71 -15.55 5.16 -11.71
C SER A 71 -15.87 4.00 -12.66
N MET A 72 -15.59 2.75 -12.27
CA MET A 72 -15.94 1.57 -13.08
C MET A 72 -17.45 1.33 -13.13
N ARG A 73 -18.18 1.50 -12.02
CA ARG A 73 -19.67 1.42 -12.04
C ARG A 73 -20.26 2.46 -12.98
N MET A 74 -19.77 3.70 -12.94
CA MET A 74 -20.22 4.79 -13.82
C MET A 74 -19.77 4.63 -15.29
N ARG A 75 -18.88 3.67 -15.58
CA ARG A 75 -18.51 3.23 -16.93
C ARG A 75 -19.32 2.01 -17.41
N GLY A 76 -20.27 1.53 -16.60
CA GLY A 76 -21.18 0.44 -16.95
C GLY A 76 -20.73 -0.96 -16.53
N TYR A 77 -19.70 -1.08 -15.69
CA TYR A 77 -19.25 -2.37 -15.15
C TYR A 77 -20.09 -2.81 -13.95
N GLU A 78 -20.20 -4.13 -13.77
CA GLU A 78 -20.61 -4.73 -12.52
C GLU A 78 -19.36 -4.92 -11.64
N VAL A 79 -19.28 -4.15 -10.55
CA VAL A 79 -18.04 -4.05 -9.78
C VAL A 79 -18.10 -4.92 -8.54
N TYR A 80 -17.20 -5.90 -8.46
CA TYR A 80 -16.94 -6.63 -7.23
C TYR A 80 -15.85 -5.94 -6.43
N PHE A 81 -16.25 -5.30 -5.32
CA PHE A 81 -15.36 -4.58 -4.42
C PHE A 81 -15.46 -5.17 -3.00
N PRO A 82 -14.78 -6.30 -2.73
CA PRO A 82 -14.81 -6.94 -1.42
C PRO A 82 -14.01 -6.15 -0.41
N MET A 83 -14.47 -6.15 0.84
CA MET A 83 -13.66 -5.75 1.99
C MET A 83 -13.04 -6.99 2.63
N GLY A 84 -11.80 -6.87 3.09
CA GLY A 84 -11.14 -7.88 3.92
C GLY A 84 -10.56 -7.26 5.18
N VAL A 85 -10.13 -8.08 6.13
CA VAL A 85 -9.31 -7.66 7.28
C VAL A 85 -8.23 -8.71 7.48
N ASP A 86 -6.97 -8.27 7.52
CA ASP A 86 -5.85 -9.17 7.78
C ASP A 86 -5.69 -9.34 9.29
N ARG A 87 -6.02 -10.54 9.74
CA ARG A 87 -6.03 -10.97 11.13
C ARG A 87 -4.89 -11.94 11.46
N ASN A 88 -3.91 -12.14 10.57
CA ASN A 88 -2.87 -13.14 10.79
C ASN A 88 -1.50 -12.58 11.21
N GLY A 89 -0.76 -13.46 11.88
CA GLY A 89 0.68 -13.45 12.10
C GLY A 89 1.21 -12.46 13.12
N LEU A 90 2.51 -12.22 12.99
CA LEU A 90 3.31 -11.56 14.02
C LEU A 90 2.71 -10.22 14.48
N PRO A 91 2.21 -9.31 13.61
CA PRO A 91 1.56 -8.03 13.99
C PRO A 91 0.55 -8.17 15.12
N VAL A 92 -0.29 -9.20 15.03
CA VAL A 92 -1.31 -9.50 16.01
C VAL A 92 -0.70 -9.87 17.35
N GLU A 93 0.23 -10.83 17.35
CA GLU A 93 0.76 -11.40 18.58
C GLU A 93 1.44 -10.36 19.45
N VAL A 94 2.32 -9.49 18.89
CA VAL A 94 2.96 -8.49 19.77
C VAL A 94 2.06 -7.32 20.13
N GLU A 95 1.00 -7.02 19.36
CA GLU A 95 0.01 -6.05 19.84
C GLU A 95 -0.78 -6.63 21.02
N ALA A 96 -1.12 -7.93 20.95
CA ALA A 96 -1.72 -8.65 22.07
C ALA A 96 -0.78 -8.69 23.30
N GLU A 97 0.50 -9.04 23.12
CA GLU A 97 1.52 -8.99 24.17
C GLU A 97 1.63 -7.59 24.77
N ARG A 98 1.71 -6.56 23.94
CA ARG A 98 1.86 -5.15 24.37
C ARG A 98 0.65 -4.68 25.19
N ARG A 99 -0.57 -5.00 24.75
CA ARG A 99 -1.79 -4.52 25.41
C ARG A 99 -2.13 -5.28 26.68
N THR A 100 -1.85 -6.58 26.70
CA THR A 100 -2.26 -7.46 27.81
C THR A 100 -1.13 -7.79 28.77
N GLY A 101 0.12 -7.57 28.37
CA GLY A 101 1.31 -7.99 29.10
C GLY A 101 1.56 -9.51 29.06
N ILE A 102 0.71 -10.28 28.37
CA ILE A 102 0.80 -11.74 28.32
C ILE A 102 1.72 -12.15 27.17
N SER A 103 2.83 -12.82 27.49
CA SER A 103 3.72 -13.41 26.50
C SER A 103 3.18 -14.77 25.99
N PRO A 104 3.35 -15.12 24.70
CA PRO A 104 3.08 -16.46 24.19
C PRO A 104 3.92 -17.54 24.89
N HIS A 105 5.04 -17.16 25.50
CA HIS A 105 5.88 -18.11 26.25
C HIS A 105 5.45 -18.28 27.71
N ALA A 106 4.50 -17.47 28.19
CA ALA A 106 4.02 -17.52 29.57
C ALA A 106 2.73 -18.35 29.74
N VAL A 107 2.04 -18.67 28.65
CA VAL A 107 0.78 -19.42 28.64
C VAL A 107 0.80 -20.49 27.56
N ASP A 108 -0.12 -21.46 27.61
CA ASP A 108 -0.29 -22.42 26.54
C ASP A 108 -0.81 -21.76 25.25
N ARG A 109 -0.59 -22.43 24.12
CA ARG A 109 -0.97 -21.93 22.79
C ARG A 109 -2.46 -21.59 22.69
N GLU A 110 -3.34 -22.42 23.23
CA GLU A 110 -4.79 -22.20 23.11
C GLU A 110 -5.23 -20.95 23.87
N THR A 111 -4.70 -20.76 25.08
CA THR A 111 -4.94 -19.54 25.86
C THR A 111 -4.43 -18.30 25.14
N PHE A 112 -3.22 -18.34 24.58
CA PHE A 112 -2.67 -17.19 23.84
C PHE A 112 -3.49 -16.84 22.58
N LEU A 113 -3.99 -17.85 21.86
CA LEU A 113 -4.86 -17.64 20.69
C LEU A 113 -6.16 -16.90 21.07
N LYS A 114 -6.74 -17.20 22.24
CA LYS A 114 -7.94 -16.51 22.74
C LYS A 114 -7.65 -15.03 23.04
N VAL A 115 -6.50 -14.74 23.64
CA VAL A 115 -6.05 -13.35 23.91
C VAL A 115 -5.89 -12.56 22.61
N CYS A 116 -5.23 -13.15 21.61
CA CYS A 116 -5.05 -12.51 20.31
C CYS A 116 -6.39 -12.22 19.62
N ARG A 117 -7.34 -13.15 19.65
CA ARG A 117 -8.68 -12.98 19.05
C ARG A 117 -9.43 -11.79 19.64
N GLN A 118 -9.39 -11.60 20.97
CA GLN A 118 -10.06 -10.46 21.62
C GLN A 118 -9.53 -9.12 21.12
N VAL A 119 -8.22 -8.98 21.01
CA VAL A 119 -7.57 -7.74 20.53
C VAL A 119 -7.91 -7.47 19.07
N LEU A 120 -7.96 -8.52 18.23
CA LEU A 120 -8.34 -8.42 16.82
C LEU A 120 -9.78 -7.98 16.62
N ASP A 121 -10.72 -8.52 17.41
CA ASP A 121 -12.14 -8.18 17.29
C ASP A 121 -12.39 -6.69 17.54
N GLU A 122 -11.60 -6.04 18.41
CA GLU A 122 -11.66 -4.60 18.63
C GLU A 122 -11.15 -3.79 17.42
N TYR A 123 -9.98 -4.17 16.86
CA TYR A 123 -9.42 -3.48 15.70
C TYR A 123 -10.24 -3.65 14.44
N GLU A 124 -10.79 -4.86 14.23
CA GLU A 124 -11.70 -5.12 13.12
C GLU A 124 -12.92 -4.19 13.19
N ARG A 125 -13.57 -4.08 14.36
CA ARG A 125 -14.72 -3.18 14.53
C ARG A 125 -14.36 -1.73 14.20
N ASP A 126 -13.18 -1.27 14.60
CA ASP A 126 -12.69 0.08 14.30
C ASP A 126 -12.45 0.29 12.79
N ILE A 127 -11.78 -0.65 12.13
CA ILE A 127 -11.54 -0.63 10.67
C ILE A 127 -12.86 -0.61 9.90
N ILE A 128 -13.78 -1.52 10.23
CA ILE A 128 -15.07 -1.63 9.56
C ILE A 128 -15.94 -0.39 9.82
N ARG A 129 -15.92 0.18 11.04
CA ARG A 129 -16.59 1.47 11.33
C ARG A 129 -16.03 2.58 10.45
N LEU A 130 -14.71 2.74 10.43
CA LEU A 130 -14.06 3.85 9.74
C LEU A 130 -14.24 3.74 8.22
N THR A 131 -14.10 2.55 7.64
CA THR A 131 -14.31 2.33 6.19
C THR A 131 -15.74 2.62 5.77
N ARG A 132 -16.74 2.19 6.55
CA ARG A 132 -18.15 2.61 6.37
C ARG A 132 -18.28 4.13 6.45
N ARG A 133 -17.72 4.75 7.49
CA ARG A 133 -17.80 6.21 7.67
C ARG A 133 -17.17 6.97 6.51
N LEU A 134 -16.08 6.47 5.94
CA LEU A 134 -15.40 7.01 4.76
C LEU A 134 -16.19 6.85 3.45
N GLY A 135 -17.34 6.16 3.49
CA GLY A 135 -18.21 5.95 2.34
C GLY A 135 -17.66 4.99 1.30
N LEU A 136 -16.84 4.02 1.71
CA LEU A 136 -16.37 2.97 0.80
C LEU A 136 -17.55 2.13 0.32
N SER A 137 -17.69 1.97 -0.99
CA SER A 137 -18.77 1.25 -1.67
C SER A 137 -18.55 -0.27 -1.73
N CYS A 138 -18.08 -0.84 -0.62
CA CYS A 138 -17.87 -2.28 -0.47
C CYS A 138 -19.16 -3.01 -0.06
N ASP A 139 -19.21 -4.33 -0.28
CA ASP A 139 -20.21 -5.19 0.37
C ASP A 139 -19.72 -5.55 1.79
N TYR A 140 -20.26 -4.84 2.79
CA TYR A 140 -19.95 -5.10 4.19
C TYR A 140 -20.77 -6.22 4.84
N ARG A 141 -21.74 -6.83 4.13
CA ARG A 141 -22.50 -7.96 4.69
C ARG A 141 -21.67 -9.24 4.70
N ASN A 142 -20.73 -9.36 3.76
CA ASN A 142 -19.91 -10.55 3.54
C ASN A 142 -18.42 -10.19 3.39
N TYR A 143 -17.87 -9.38 4.29
CA TYR A 143 -16.44 -9.08 4.27
C TYR A 143 -15.61 -10.27 4.76
N PHE A 144 -14.36 -10.34 4.33
CA PHE A 144 -13.48 -11.48 4.59
C PHE A 144 -12.55 -11.25 5.78
N GLN A 145 -12.21 -12.34 6.46
CA GLN A 145 -11.20 -12.38 7.51
C GLN A 145 -10.13 -13.41 7.11
N THR A 146 -8.86 -13.02 7.15
CA THR A 146 -7.76 -13.92 6.74
C THR A 146 -7.55 -15.09 7.71
N ASP A 147 -8.05 -15.00 8.94
CA ASP A 147 -8.03 -16.08 9.94
C ASP A 147 -9.30 -16.95 9.92
N SER A 148 -10.26 -16.68 9.02
CA SER A 148 -11.48 -17.48 8.88
C SER A 148 -11.19 -18.90 8.40
N GLU A 149 -12.08 -19.84 8.74
CA GLU A 149 -11.95 -21.24 8.30
C GLU A 149 -11.89 -21.36 6.78
N LEU A 150 -12.67 -20.54 6.06
CA LEU A 150 -12.64 -20.48 4.60
C LEU A 150 -11.24 -20.12 4.09
N TRP A 151 -10.68 -19.00 4.58
CA TRP A 151 -9.38 -18.51 4.11
C TRP A 151 -8.27 -19.50 4.44
N ARG A 152 -8.22 -20.00 5.68
CA ARG A 152 -7.23 -20.98 6.12
C ARG A 152 -7.31 -22.28 5.33
N THR A 153 -8.51 -22.74 4.99
CA THR A 153 -8.72 -23.91 4.12
C THR A 153 -8.11 -23.68 2.73
N GLN A 154 -8.31 -22.50 2.13
CA GLN A 154 -7.73 -22.21 0.81
C GLN A 154 -6.21 -22.02 0.87
N THR A 155 -5.67 -21.39 1.92
CA THR A 155 -4.23 -21.33 2.17
C THR A 155 -3.63 -22.73 2.24
N GLN A 156 -4.21 -23.62 3.06
CA GLN A 156 -3.69 -24.99 3.19
C GLN A 156 -3.83 -25.79 1.90
N ARG A 157 -4.94 -25.66 1.18
CA ARG A 157 -5.13 -26.29 -0.14
C ARG A 157 -3.99 -25.94 -1.09
N THR A 158 -3.64 -24.67 -1.19
CA THR A 158 -2.56 -24.21 -2.10
C THR A 158 -1.16 -24.64 -1.62
N LEU A 159 -0.95 -24.87 -0.32
CA LEU A 159 0.30 -25.43 0.22
C LEU A 159 0.44 -26.93 -0.02
N ILE A 160 -0.65 -27.69 0.16
CA ILE A 160 -0.71 -29.12 -0.16
C ILE A 160 -0.40 -29.33 -1.65
N GLU A 161 -0.99 -28.51 -2.51
CA GLU A 161 -0.72 -28.54 -3.96
C GLU A 161 0.73 -28.17 -4.28
N ALA A 162 1.28 -27.12 -3.65
CA ALA A 162 2.69 -26.74 -3.83
C ALA A 162 3.65 -27.86 -3.39
N TYR A 163 3.35 -28.57 -2.31
CA TYR A 163 4.13 -29.72 -1.86
C TYR A 163 4.06 -30.87 -2.87
N ARG A 164 2.86 -31.23 -3.35
CA ARG A 164 2.67 -32.26 -4.41
C ARG A 164 3.46 -31.93 -5.68
N LYS A 165 3.61 -30.65 -6.01
CA LYS A 165 4.37 -30.15 -7.17
C LYS A 165 5.88 -29.97 -6.91
N ASN A 166 6.41 -30.39 -5.75
CA ASN A 166 7.82 -30.18 -5.35
C ASN A 166 8.26 -28.70 -5.35
N LEU A 167 7.32 -27.78 -5.12
CA LEU A 167 7.57 -26.34 -4.98
C LEU A 167 7.83 -25.93 -3.53
N LEU A 168 7.27 -26.69 -2.59
CA LEU A 168 7.40 -26.49 -1.16
C LEU A 168 8.24 -27.61 -0.56
N TYR A 169 9.30 -27.25 0.14
CA TYR A 169 10.24 -28.21 0.72
C TYR A 169 10.78 -27.73 2.07
N GLU A 170 11.29 -28.67 2.86
CA GLU A 170 11.95 -28.38 4.12
C GLU A 170 13.47 -28.48 3.95
N ALA A 171 14.22 -27.50 4.46
CA ALA A 171 15.67 -27.51 4.41
C ALA A 171 16.29 -26.93 5.70
N TYR A 172 17.45 -27.48 6.07
CA TYR A 172 18.30 -26.91 7.12
C TYR A 172 19.22 -25.87 6.49
N ARG A 173 18.93 -24.58 6.72
CA ARG A 173 19.67 -23.46 6.13
C ARG A 173 19.85 -22.34 7.14
N VAL A 174 20.85 -21.52 6.91
CA VAL A 174 21.01 -20.26 7.64
C VAL A 174 19.88 -19.33 7.25
N SER A 175 19.16 -18.85 8.25
CA SER A 175 18.00 -17.97 8.07
C SER A 175 18.24 -16.64 8.77
N ASN A 176 17.69 -15.57 8.19
CA ASN A 176 17.58 -14.29 8.89
C ASN A 176 16.68 -14.50 10.10
N TYR A 177 17.19 -14.27 11.30
CA TYR A 177 16.51 -14.57 12.54
C TYR A 177 16.47 -13.34 13.44
N CYS A 178 15.31 -13.09 14.04
CA CYS A 178 15.12 -12.00 14.99
C CYS A 178 15.08 -12.54 16.42
N PRO A 179 16.10 -12.27 17.26
CA PRO A 179 16.10 -12.69 18.67
C PRO A 179 14.95 -12.09 19.48
N GLY A 180 14.54 -10.86 19.17
CA GLY A 180 13.42 -10.19 19.84
C GLY A 180 12.06 -10.83 19.55
N CYS A 181 11.84 -11.28 18.31
CA CYS A 181 10.59 -11.94 17.91
C CYS A 181 10.66 -13.47 17.99
N ARG A 182 11.86 -14.03 18.21
CA ARG A 182 12.17 -15.46 18.22
C ARG A 182 11.65 -16.21 17.00
N THR A 183 11.89 -15.63 15.81
CA THR A 183 11.36 -16.18 14.56
C THR A 183 12.19 -15.75 13.35
N THR A 184 12.09 -16.52 12.27
CA THR A 184 12.73 -16.23 11.00
C THR A 184 12.01 -15.14 10.24
N LEU A 185 12.75 -14.37 9.44
CA LEU A 185 12.24 -13.29 8.59
C LEU A 185 12.61 -13.54 7.12
N ALA A 186 11.71 -13.20 6.21
CA ALA A 186 12.00 -13.17 4.79
C ALA A 186 12.84 -11.93 4.43
N ASP A 187 13.56 -11.97 3.30
CA ASP A 187 14.37 -10.82 2.83
C ASP A 187 13.53 -9.53 2.67
N ALA A 188 12.25 -9.66 2.30
CA ALA A 188 11.32 -8.54 2.17
C ALA A 188 10.95 -7.87 3.52
N GLU A 189 11.22 -8.53 4.64
CA GLU A 189 10.91 -8.08 6.00
C GLU A 189 12.13 -7.43 6.71
N ILE A 190 13.24 -7.25 6.00
CA ILE A 190 14.47 -6.68 6.56
C ILE A 190 14.51 -5.18 6.30
N GLU A 191 14.69 -4.40 7.37
CA GLU A 191 15.02 -2.99 7.28
C GLU A 191 16.50 -2.77 7.56
N TYR A 192 17.04 -1.64 7.13
CA TYR A 192 18.42 -1.26 7.39
C TYR A 192 18.47 0.05 8.18
N ARG A 193 19.25 0.05 9.26
CA ARG A 193 19.52 1.25 10.08
C ARG A 193 21.00 1.59 10.01
N GLU A 194 21.31 2.87 9.80
CA GLU A 194 22.69 3.34 9.96
C GLU A 194 23.04 3.40 11.44
N GLU A 195 24.11 2.69 11.82
CA GLU A 195 24.65 2.68 13.17
C GLU A 195 26.14 2.98 13.16
N GLU A 196 26.59 3.64 14.22
CA GLU A 196 28.01 3.79 14.52
C GLU A 196 28.50 2.56 15.29
N THR A 197 29.50 1.87 14.75
CA THR A 197 30.06 0.65 15.34
C THR A 197 31.58 0.74 15.40
N ASN A 198 32.17 -0.03 16.32
CA ASN A 198 33.63 -0.12 16.45
C ASN A 198 34.17 -1.17 15.46
N LEU A 199 35.03 -0.73 14.55
CA LEU A 199 35.90 -1.58 13.76
C LEU A 199 37.18 -1.85 14.56
N VAL A 200 37.35 -3.08 15.00
CA VAL A 200 38.48 -3.52 15.84
C VAL A 200 39.55 -4.14 14.95
N TYR A 201 40.78 -3.66 15.08
CA TYR A 201 41.95 -4.17 14.34
C TYR A 201 42.72 -5.12 15.25
N ILE A 202 42.61 -6.42 14.97
CA ILE A 202 43.09 -7.50 15.83
C ILE A 202 44.34 -8.13 15.21
N ARG A 203 45.38 -8.32 16.02
CA ARG A 203 46.62 -9.00 15.63
C ARG A 203 46.46 -10.51 15.68
N PHE A 204 46.63 -11.14 14.53
CA PHE A 204 46.78 -12.57 14.35
C PHE A 204 48.26 -12.89 14.12
N ARG A 205 48.64 -14.15 14.35
CA ARG A 205 50.01 -14.62 14.06
C ARG A 205 49.97 -15.62 12.91
N VAL A 206 50.83 -15.47 11.92
CA VAL A 206 51.03 -16.48 10.87
C VAL A 206 51.77 -17.65 11.49
N LYS A 207 51.20 -18.86 11.42
CA LYS A 207 51.74 -20.06 12.08
C LYS A 207 53.16 -20.38 11.59
N GLU A 208 53.37 -20.34 10.28
CA GLU A 208 54.59 -20.79 9.64
C GLU A 208 55.77 -19.82 9.85
N THR A 209 55.50 -18.51 9.91
CA THR A 209 56.55 -17.48 9.97
C THR A 209 56.62 -16.78 11.33
N GLY A 210 55.60 -16.88 12.17
CA GLY A 210 55.46 -16.08 13.38
C GLY A 210 55.14 -14.61 13.13
N GLU A 211 54.98 -14.21 11.87
CA GLU A 211 54.72 -12.84 11.46
C GLU A 211 53.34 -12.35 11.97
N PRO A 212 53.25 -11.14 12.55
CA PRO A 212 51.98 -10.56 12.92
C PRO A 212 51.24 -10.02 11.69
N ILE A 213 49.98 -10.41 11.52
CA ILE A 213 49.06 -9.83 10.53
C ILE A 213 47.87 -9.20 11.26
N VAL A 214 47.29 -8.15 10.68
CA VAL A 214 46.20 -7.40 11.31
C VAL A 214 44.91 -7.62 10.53
N VAL A 215 43.86 -8.04 11.22
CA VAL A 215 42.53 -8.28 10.65
C VAL A 215 41.54 -7.31 11.26
N ALA A 216 40.71 -6.69 10.42
CA ALA A 216 39.70 -5.72 10.86
C ALA A 216 38.30 -6.38 10.91
N THR A 217 37.57 -6.17 12.00
CA THR A 217 36.21 -6.71 12.16
C THR A 217 35.31 -5.84 13.04
N THR A 218 34.01 -5.82 12.73
CA THR A 218 32.97 -5.21 13.58
C THR A 218 32.31 -6.22 14.52
N ARG A 219 32.62 -7.52 14.37
CA ARG A 219 32.03 -8.62 15.14
C ARG A 219 33.10 -9.47 15.86
N PRO A 220 33.92 -8.88 16.75
CA PRO A 220 34.95 -9.63 17.48
C PRO A 220 34.36 -10.74 18.35
N GLU A 221 33.08 -10.69 18.74
CA GLU A 221 32.39 -11.77 19.45
C GLU A 221 32.36 -13.10 18.68
N LEU A 222 32.55 -13.06 17.36
CA LEU A 222 32.57 -14.24 16.50
C LEU A 222 33.98 -14.78 16.25
N LEU A 223 35.01 -14.23 16.90
CA LEU A 223 36.41 -14.58 16.65
C LEU A 223 36.69 -16.09 16.74
N LYS A 224 36.10 -16.79 17.71
CA LYS A 224 36.24 -18.26 17.86
C LYS A 224 35.68 -19.05 16.66
N ALA A 225 34.68 -18.49 15.99
CA ALA A 225 34.04 -19.07 14.80
C ALA A 225 34.78 -18.75 13.50
N CYS A 226 35.91 -18.03 13.55
CA CYS A 226 36.76 -17.82 12.39
C CYS A 226 37.16 -19.17 11.79
N ALA A 227 36.89 -19.38 10.51
CA ALA A 227 37.22 -20.59 9.78
C ALA A 227 38.33 -20.37 8.75
N CYS A 228 38.50 -19.15 8.24
CA CYS A 228 39.63 -18.75 7.40
C CYS A 228 39.85 -17.24 7.47
N VAL A 229 41.01 -16.78 6.99
CA VAL A 229 41.29 -15.37 6.72
C VAL A 229 41.42 -15.20 5.21
N LEU A 230 40.73 -14.21 4.64
CA LEU A 230 40.77 -13.94 3.20
C LEU A 230 41.54 -12.65 2.89
N TYR A 231 42.25 -12.67 1.76
CA TYR A 231 42.84 -11.50 1.11
C TYR A 231 42.43 -11.42 -0.36
N ASN A 232 42.53 -10.25 -1.00
CA ASN A 232 42.24 -10.14 -2.42
C ASN A 232 43.43 -10.64 -3.27
N PRO A 233 43.23 -11.48 -4.30
CA PRO A 233 44.33 -11.95 -5.17
C PRO A 233 45.05 -10.83 -5.95
N LYS A 234 44.48 -9.62 -6.02
CA LYS A 234 45.08 -8.42 -6.62
C LYS A 234 45.66 -7.47 -5.57
N ASP A 235 45.94 -7.96 -4.37
CA ASP A 235 46.55 -7.22 -3.28
C ASP A 235 47.97 -7.72 -3.04
N ASP A 236 48.93 -7.04 -3.66
CA ASP A 236 50.35 -7.40 -3.63
C ASP A 236 50.92 -7.47 -2.21
N ARG A 237 50.29 -6.78 -1.25
CA ARG A 237 50.67 -6.81 0.17
C ARG A 237 50.57 -8.19 0.78
N TYR A 238 49.67 -9.05 0.30
CA TYR A 238 49.31 -10.32 0.96
C TYR A 238 49.52 -11.58 0.11
N LEU A 239 50.03 -11.46 -1.12
CA LEU A 239 50.34 -12.61 -1.99
C LEU A 239 51.27 -13.63 -1.31
N HIS A 240 52.21 -13.15 -0.48
CA HIS A 240 53.15 -13.99 0.27
C HIS A 240 52.49 -14.83 1.38
N LEU A 241 51.19 -14.66 1.64
CA LEU A 241 50.42 -15.45 2.62
C LEU A 241 49.72 -16.66 2.00
N GLU A 242 49.82 -16.87 0.69
CA GLU A 242 49.25 -18.03 0.03
C GLU A 242 49.74 -19.35 0.64
N GLY A 243 48.80 -20.25 0.97
CA GLY A 243 49.10 -21.56 1.56
C GLY A 243 49.50 -21.54 3.05
N LYS A 244 49.52 -20.37 3.69
CA LYS A 244 49.84 -20.23 5.12
C LYS A 244 48.60 -20.27 6.01
N HIS A 245 48.81 -20.36 7.33
CA HIS A 245 47.75 -20.39 8.33
C HIS A 245 47.85 -19.21 9.29
N ALA A 246 46.70 -18.64 9.64
CA ALA A 246 46.59 -17.67 10.72
C ALA A 246 46.21 -18.38 12.02
N VAL A 247 46.82 -17.98 13.13
CA VAL A 247 46.44 -18.40 14.48
C VAL A 247 45.47 -17.37 15.02
N VAL A 248 44.24 -17.80 15.27
CA VAL A 248 43.16 -16.97 15.82
C VAL A 248 43.50 -16.61 17.27
N PRO A 249 43.58 -15.32 17.63
CA PRO A 249 43.92 -14.88 18.97
C PRO A 249 42.91 -15.37 20.01
N MET A 250 43.37 -15.54 21.26
CA MET A 250 42.61 -16.06 22.43
C MET A 250 42.21 -17.54 22.38
N TYR A 251 42.26 -18.20 21.22
CA TYR A 251 41.77 -19.57 21.06
C TYR A 251 42.82 -20.55 20.54
N ASP A 252 43.99 -20.04 20.12
CA ASP A 252 45.07 -20.82 19.47
C ASP A 252 44.57 -21.73 18.35
N LYS A 253 43.48 -21.31 17.69
CA LYS A 253 42.86 -22.05 16.59
C LYS A 253 43.57 -21.69 15.30
N GLU A 254 44.04 -22.69 14.58
CA GLU A 254 44.67 -22.51 13.27
C GLU A 254 43.60 -22.47 12.18
N VAL A 255 43.69 -21.50 11.28
CA VAL A 255 42.78 -21.34 10.14
C VAL A 255 43.57 -21.01 8.87
N PRO A 256 43.18 -21.53 7.70
CA PRO A 256 43.86 -21.24 6.44
C PRO A 256 43.73 -19.76 6.06
N ILE A 257 44.76 -19.23 5.39
CA ILE A 257 44.74 -17.94 4.70
C ILE A 257 44.53 -18.20 3.21
N LEU A 258 43.41 -17.72 2.65
CA LEU A 258 43.02 -17.97 1.26
C LEU A 258 42.87 -16.65 0.48
N SER A 259 43.01 -16.70 -0.83
CA SER A 259 42.70 -15.55 -1.70
C SER A 259 41.25 -15.61 -2.20
N HIS A 260 40.56 -14.48 -2.22
CA HIS A 260 39.21 -14.39 -2.78
C HIS A 260 38.91 -12.99 -3.36
N PRO A 261 38.33 -12.89 -4.57
CA PRO A 261 38.12 -11.61 -5.24
C PRO A 261 37.07 -10.71 -4.56
N SER A 262 36.19 -11.25 -3.71
CA SER A 262 35.18 -10.46 -2.98
C SER A 262 35.77 -9.53 -1.91
N VAL A 263 37.01 -9.77 -1.47
CA VAL A 263 37.66 -8.97 -0.43
C VAL A 263 37.98 -7.58 -0.96
N LYS A 264 37.57 -6.53 -0.26
CA LYS A 264 37.88 -5.14 -0.62
C LYS A 264 39.26 -4.76 -0.07
N LYS A 265 40.20 -4.43 -0.95
CA LYS A 265 41.60 -4.12 -0.60
C LYS A 265 41.72 -2.88 0.28
N GLU A 266 40.84 -1.91 0.04
CA GLU A 266 40.84 -0.59 0.65
C GLU A 266 40.06 -0.55 1.98
N PHE A 267 39.32 -1.62 2.33
CA PHE A 267 38.55 -1.67 3.57
C PHE A 267 39.34 -2.30 4.71
N GLY A 268 39.46 -1.58 5.83
CA GLY A 268 40.23 -2.03 6.99
C GLY A 268 41.69 -2.25 6.63
N THR A 269 42.17 -3.49 6.76
CA THR A 269 43.55 -3.86 6.38
C THR A 269 43.65 -4.47 4.98
N GLY A 270 42.53 -4.89 4.38
CA GLY A 270 42.53 -5.79 3.21
C GLY A 270 42.57 -7.28 3.58
N LEU A 271 42.68 -7.60 4.88
CA LEU A 271 42.47 -8.94 5.44
C LEU A 271 41.16 -9.01 6.19
N VAL A 272 40.35 -10.02 5.92
CA VAL A 272 39.05 -10.25 6.57
C VAL A 272 39.00 -11.62 7.23
N MET A 273 38.53 -11.70 8.46
CA MET A 273 38.20 -12.98 9.10
C MET A 273 36.83 -13.43 8.62
N ILE A 274 36.72 -14.68 8.20
CA ILE A 274 35.44 -15.28 7.79
C ILE A 274 34.96 -16.16 8.93
N CYS A 275 33.95 -15.66 9.65
CA CYS A 275 33.38 -16.32 10.81
C CYS A 275 32.02 -16.91 10.48
N SER A 276 31.67 -18.03 11.11
CA SER A 276 30.39 -18.67 10.85
C SER A 276 29.23 -17.72 11.16
N TYR A 277 28.50 -17.35 10.12
CA TYR A 277 27.25 -16.59 10.17
C TYR A 277 27.40 -15.17 10.75
N GLY A 278 28.53 -14.50 10.48
CA GLY A 278 28.73 -13.10 10.83
C GLY A 278 27.86 -12.14 10.03
N ASP A 279 27.80 -12.36 8.72
CA ASP A 279 26.87 -11.71 7.81
C ASP A 279 26.44 -12.64 6.64
N ARG A 280 25.72 -12.08 5.66
CA ARG A 280 25.27 -12.84 4.47
C ARG A 280 26.44 -13.25 3.57
N THR A 281 27.47 -12.42 3.46
CA THR A 281 28.69 -12.73 2.70
C THR A 281 29.40 -13.93 3.31
N ASP A 282 29.51 -13.97 4.64
CA ASP A 282 30.09 -15.10 5.36
C ASP A 282 29.29 -16.38 5.08
N VAL A 283 27.96 -16.33 5.09
CA VAL A 283 27.12 -17.50 4.77
C VAL A 283 27.38 -18.03 3.36
N GLU A 284 27.53 -17.14 2.38
CA GLU A 284 27.83 -17.49 0.99
C GLU A 284 29.24 -18.09 0.86
N LEU A 285 30.25 -17.46 1.46
CA LEU A 285 31.64 -17.91 1.44
C LEU A 285 31.83 -19.24 2.17
N PHE A 286 31.15 -19.48 3.30
CA PHE A 286 31.19 -20.77 3.98
C PHE A 286 30.71 -21.90 3.07
N ARG A 287 29.66 -21.66 2.28
CA ARG A 287 29.16 -22.64 1.32
C ARG A 287 30.10 -22.81 0.14
N GLU A 288 30.58 -21.71 -0.45
CA GLU A 288 31.47 -21.72 -1.61
C GLU A 288 32.80 -22.44 -1.32
N LEU A 289 33.39 -22.15 -0.16
CA LEU A 289 34.69 -22.69 0.26
C LEU A 289 34.57 -24.04 0.99
N GLY A 290 33.36 -24.58 1.18
CA GLY A 290 33.14 -25.86 1.85
C GLY A 290 33.59 -25.88 3.32
N LEU A 291 33.45 -24.76 4.03
CA LEU A 291 33.90 -24.60 5.41
C LEU A 291 32.88 -25.16 6.41
N GLU A 292 33.36 -25.80 7.48
CA GLU A 292 32.50 -26.30 8.55
C GLU A 292 32.09 -25.17 9.52
N PRO A 293 30.77 -24.90 9.70
CA PRO A 293 30.32 -23.79 10.53
C PRO A 293 30.35 -24.11 12.03
N LEU A 294 30.92 -23.18 12.82
CA LEU A 294 30.85 -23.16 14.28
C LEU A 294 29.84 -22.10 14.76
N VAL A 295 28.65 -22.55 15.14
CA VAL A 295 27.59 -21.67 15.64
C VAL A 295 27.89 -21.23 17.07
N LEU A 296 27.99 -19.91 17.32
CA LEU A 296 28.25 -19.35 18.64
C LEU A 296 27.05 -18.62 19.25
N ILE A 297 26.05 -18.26 18.45
CA ILE A 297 24.88 -17.49 18.90
C ILE A 297 23.67 -18.42 18.89
N ASN A 298 22.88 -18.40 19.96
CA ASN A 298 21.64 -19.16 20.09
C ASN A 298 20.38 -18.36 19.68
N GLU A 299 19.23 -19.02 19.71
CA GLU A 299 17.93 -18.45 19.33
C GLU A 299 17.45 -17.30 20.25
N GLU A 300 18.10 -17.09 21.40
CA GLU A 300 17.84 -15.96 22.30
C GLU A 300 18.72 -14.74 22.01
N GLY A 301 19.61 -14.80 21.01
CA GLY A 301 20.58 -13.74 20.74
C GLY A 301 21.66 -13.64 21.82
N LYS A 302 21.99 -14.77 22.43
CA LYS A 302 23.05 -14.92 23.42
C LYS A 302 24.13 -15.86 22.92
N MET A 303 25.33 -15.73 23.47
CA MET A 303 26.43 -16.64 23.21
C MET A 303 26.12 -18.02 23.82
N ASN A 304 26.26 -19.09 23.04
CA ASN A 304 26.04 -20.46 23.49
C ASN A 304 27.28 -21.04 24.20
N GLU A 305 27.19 -22.28 24.67
CA GLU A 305 28.27 -22.97 25.38
C GLU A 305 29.58 -23.06 24.56
N LYS A 306 29.47 -23.13 23.23
CA LYS A 306 30.65 -23.20 22.34
C LYS A 306 31.44 -21.90 22.35
N ALA A 307 30.88 -20.78 22.80
CA ALA A 307 31.59 -19.51 22.97
C ALA A 307 32.61 -19.51 24.13
N GLY A 308 32.62 -20.54 25.00
CA GLY A 308 33.56 -20.63 26.11
C GLY A 308 33.30 -19.57 27.18
N ALA A 309 34.31 -18.76 27.51
CA ALA A 309 34.25 -17.76 28.61
C ALA A 309 33.16 -16.68 28.42
N TYR A 310 32.60 -16.56 27.22
CA TYR A 310 31.57 -15.59 26.87
C TYR A 310 30.15 -16.19 26.86
N ALA A 311 29.99 -17.49 27.15
CA ALA A 311 28.70 -18.16 27.14
C ALA A 311 27.67 -17.47 28.08
N GLY A 312 26.43 -17.37 27.63
CA GLY A 312 25.31 -16.74 28.35
C GLY A 312 25.19 -15.22 28.22
N LEU A 313 26.24 -14.53 27.75
CA LEU A 313 26.21 -13.08 27.50
C LEU A 313 25.36 -12.73 26.28
N ALA A 314 24.69 -11.58 26.29
CA ALA A 314 24.09 -11.05 25.08
C ALA A 314 25.18 -10.69 24.05
N VAL A 315 24.88 -10.79 22.75
CA VAL A 315 25.86 -10.53 21.66
C VAL A 315 26.60 -9.20 21.83
N LYS A 316 25.89 -8.13 22.20
CA LYS A 316 26.49 -6.81 22.42
C LYS A 316 27.46 -6.81 23.62
N GLU A 317 27.07 -7.44 24.73
CA GLU A 317 27.91 -7.54 25.93
C GLU A 317 29.14 -8.42 25.66
N ALA A 318 28.97 -9.52 24.93
CA ALA A 318 30.07 -10.38 24.49
C ALA A 318 31.05 -9.61 23.60
N ARG A 319 30.55 -8.78 22.68
CA ARG A 319 31.36 -7.91 21.81
C ARG A 319 32.20 -6.93 22.62
N GLU A 320 31.59 -6.25 23.59
CA GLU A 320 32.30 -5.30 24.46
C GLU A 320 33.35 -6.01 25.31
N LYS A 321 33.00 -7.16 25.90
CA LYS A 321 33.89 -7.93 26.76
C LYS A 321 35.08 -8.52 26.01
N ILE A 322 34.86 -9.19 24.87
CA ILE A 322 35.96 -9.78 24.09
C ILE A 322 36.90 -8.71 23.53
N THR A 323 36.36 -7.54 23.17
CA THR A 323 37.19 -6.41 22.71
C THR A 323 38.11 -5.95 23.83
N LYS A 324 37.57 -5.82 25.05
CA LYS A 324 38.36 -5.48 26.22
C LYS A 324 39.42 -6.54 26.54
N ASP A 325 39.04 -7.81 26.55
CA ASP A 325 39.99 -8.90 26.83
C ASP A 325 41.14 -8.94 25.79
N LEU A 326 40.84 -8.68 24.51
CA LEU A 326 41.85 -8.53 23.46
C LEU A 326 42.74 -7.30 23.66
N GLN A 327 42.20 -6.19 24.17
CA GLN A 327 42.99 -4.99 24.51
C GLN A 327 43.91 -5.26 25.69
N ASP A 328 43.39 -5.88 26.75
CA ASP A 328 44.14 -6.24 27.96
C ASP A 328 45.26 -7.25 27.63
N ALA A 329 45.06 -8.10 26.63
CA ALA A 329 46.07 -9.01 26.08
C ALA A 329 47.06 -8.34 25.10
N GLY A 330 46.93 -7.06 24.78
CA GLY A 330 47.80 -6.34 23.83
C GLY A 330 47.62 -6.75 22.36
N LEU A 331 46.52 -7.44 22.03
CA LEU A 331 46.22 -8.00 20.72
C LEU A 331 45.43 -7.04 19.82
N VAL A 332 45.00 -5.89 20.33
CA VAL A 332 44.33 -4.84 19.54
C VAL A 332 45.34 -3.79 19.11
N GLU A 333 45.39 -3.52 17.80
CA GLU A 333 46.25 -2.48 17.22
C GLU A 333 45.63 -1.10 17.33
N LYS A 334 44.36 -0.99 16.94
CA LYS A 334 43.55 0.23 17.07
C LYS A 334 42.06 -0.13 17.04
N VAL A 335 41.23 0.81 17.49
CA VAL A 335 39.77 0.75 17.36
C VAL A 335 39.32 2.01 16.65
N GLU A 336 38.54 1.85 15.59
CA GLU A 336 38.02 2.94 14.77
C GLU A 336 36.50 2.94 14.78
N LYS A 337 35.88 4.12 14.77
CA LYS A 337 34.42 4.22 14.64
C LYS A 337 34.04 4.33 13.18
N ILE A 338 33.19 3.42 12.73
CA ILE A 338 32.65 3.42 11.37
C ILE A 338 31.12 3.55 11.40
N ARG A 339 30.55 4.11 10.33
CA ARG A 339 29.11 4.07 10.09
C ARG A 339 28.80 3.05 9.01
N HIS A 340 27.88 2.15 9.30
CA HIS A 340 27.42 1.16 8.33
C HIS A 340 25.93 0.83 8.54
N LYS A 341 25.34 0.15 7.57
CA LYS A 341 23.95 -0.28 7.61
C LYS A 341 23.84 -1.65 8.27
N VAL A 342 23.16 -1.71 9.41
CA VAL A 342 22.87 -2.93 10.14
C VAL A 342 21.47 -3.44 9.72
N PRO A 343 21.33 -4.72 9.35
CA PRO A 343 20.02 -5.31 9.12
C PRO A 343 19.27 -5.45 10.45
N ILE A 344 18.06 -4.92 10.50
CA ILE A 344 17.19 -4.96 11.67
C ILE A 344 15.84 -5.55 11.30
N CYS A 345 15.17 -6.15 12.28
CA CYS A 345 13.79 -6.56 12.13
C CYS A 345 12.92 -5.33 11.88
N TRP A 346 12.11 -5.34 10.82
CA TRP A 346 11.15 -4.28 10.52
C TRP A 346 10.24 -3.95 11.70
N ARG A 347 10.00 -4.92 12.59
CA ARG A 347 9.08 -4.79 13.71
C ARG A 347 9.78 -4.48 15.04
N SER A 348 10.55 -5.43 15.57
CA SER A 348 11.18 -5.29 16.90
C SER A 348 12.34 -4.31 16.91
N LYS A 349 12.83 -3.91 15.73
CA LYS A 349 14.01 -3.08 15.51
C LYS A 349 15.30 -3.63 16.16
N HIS A 350 15.29 -4.89 16.58
CA HIS A 350 16.48 -5.62 17.03
C HIS A 350 17.35 -5.95 15.82
N PRO A 351 18.70 -5.91 15.95
CA PRO A 351 19.60 -6.48 14.96
C PRO A 351 19.27 -7.94 14.65
N LEU A 352 19.42 -8.31 13.39
CA LEU A 352 19.23 -9.69 12.95
C LEU A 352 20.48 -10.53 13.23
N GLU A 353 20.25 -11.80 13.51
CA GLU A 353 21.27 -12.83 13.57
C GLU A 353 21.05 -13.86 12.47
N PHE A 354 22.10 -14.57 12.10
CA PHE A 354 22.08 -15.62 11.09
C PHE A 354 22.15 -16.97 11.79
N ILE A 355 21.01 -17.65 11.94
CA ILE A 355 20.93 -18.91 12.70
C ILE A 355 20.56 -20.05 11.74
N PRO A 356 21.31 -21.17 11.75
CA PRO A 356 20.96 -22.34 10.95
C PRO A 356 19.81 -23.08 11.60
N MET A 357 18.72 -23.22 10.87
CA MET A 357 17.55 -23.94 11.35
C MET A 357 16.80 -24.61 10.22
N LYS A 358 15.99 -25.60 10.60
CA LYS A 358 15.15 -26.34 9.69
C LYS A 358 13.87 -25.54 9.48
N GLU A 359 13.63 -25.09 8.26
CA GLU A 359 12.47 -24.28 7.88
C GLU A 359 11.88 -24.73 6.54
N TRP A 360 10.64 -24.31 6.28
CA TRP A 360 9.92 -24.55 5.05
C TRP A 360 10.16 -23.41 4.07
N TYR A 361 10.48 -23.76 2.83
CA TYR A 361 10.79 -22.82 1.76
C TYR A 361 9.88 -23.08 0.56
N LEU A 362 9.34 -22.00 0.01
CA LEU A 362 8.65 -22.01 -1.27
C LEU A 362 9.60 -21.53 -2.36
N LYS A 363 9.78 -22.34 -3.41
CA LYS A 363 10.66 -22.02 -4.54
C LYS A 363 10.23 -20.73 -5.22
N GLN A 364 11.18 -19.83 -5.47
CA GLN A 364 10.94 -18.60 -6.26
C GLN A 364 12.08 -18.29 -7.23
N LEU A 365 13.29 -18.78 -6.95
CA LEU A 365 14.48 -18.46 -7.76
C LEU A 365 14.37 -18.97 -9.20
N GLU A 366 13.81 -20.17 -9.38
CA GLU A 366 13.62 -20.78 -10.70
C GLU A 366 12.53 -20.09 -11.54
N PHE A 367 11.73 -19.18 -10.95
CA PHE A 367 10.63 -18.49 -11.62
C PHE A 367 10.92 -17.02 -11.93
N LYS A 368 12.15 -16.55 -11.70
CA LYS A 368 12.49 -15.13 -11.89
C LYS A 368 12.24 -14.65 -13.32
N ASP A 369 12.55 -15.45 -14.32
CA ASP A 369 12.37 -15.08 -15.73
C ASP A 369 10.90 -15.03 -16.14
N GLU A 370 10.10 -15.97 -15.64
CA GLU A 370 8.66 -16.01 -15.82
C GLU A 370 7.99 -14.80 -15.16
N LEU A 371 8.38 -14.46 -13.94
CA LEU A 371 7.87 -13.27 -13.25
C LEU A 371 8.23 -11.98 -13.97
N ARG A 372 9.45 -11.89 -14.55
CA ARG A 372 9.81 -10.76 -15.42
C ARG A 372 8.90 -10.66 -16.64
N LYS A 373 8.61 -11.78 -17.31
CA LYS A 373 7.67 -11.80 -18.44
C LYS A 373 6.27 -11.31 -18.02
N LEU A 374 5.76 -11.81 -16.89
CA LEU A 374 4.47 -11.36 -16.35
C LEU A 374 4.43 -9.84 -16.06
N ALA A 375 5.55 -9.25 -15.63
CA ALA A 375 5.64 -7.80 -15.44
C ALA A 375 5.39 -7.00 -16.72
N PHE A 376 5.59 -7.62 -17.90
CA PHE A 376 5.25 -7.02 -19.19
C PHE A 376 3.87 -7.39 -19.74
N GLU A 377 3.23 -8.41 -19.20
CA GLU A 377 1.84 -8.79 -19.54
C GLU A 377 0.80 -7.98 -18.73
N VAL A 378 1.16 -7.56 -17.51
CA VAL A 378 0.28 -6.80 -16.62
C VAL A 378 0.41 -5.30 -16.87
N LYS A 379 -0.72 -4.58 -16.87
CA LYS A 379 -0.74 -3.12 -17.00
C LYS A 379 -0.49 -2.45 -15.64
N PHE A 380 0.49 -1.57 -15.56
CA PHE A 380 0.82 -0.82 -14.34
C PHE A 380 0.32 0.63 -14.42
N TYR A 381 -0.20 1.14 -13.31
CA TYR A 381 -0.59 2.53 -13.11
C TYR A 381 0.17 3.09 -11.88
N PRO A 382 1.12 4.02 -12.06
CA PRO A 382 1.65 4.48 -13.35
C PRO A 382 2.64 3.44 -13.94
N GLU A 383 2.92 3.53 -15.23
CA GLU A 383 3.68 2.49 -15.96
C GLU A 383 5.10 2.30 -15.41
N GLU A 384 5.75 3.40 -15.04
CA GLU A 384 7.12 3.44 -14.52
C GLU A 384 7.29 2.66 -13.20
N HIS A 385 6.21 2.47 -12.43
CA HIS A 385 6.28 1.73 -11.18
C HIS A 385 6.49 0.22 -11.36
N ARG A 386 6.33 -0.30 -12.58
CA ARG A 386 6.78 -1.65 -12.94
C ARG A 386 8.24 -1.89 -12.58
N GLN A 387 9.09 -0.87 -12.72
CA GLN A 387 10.52 -0.98 -12.44
C GLN A 387 10.80 -1.32 -10.97
N ILE A 388 9.94 -0.89 -10.04
CA ILE A 388 10.07 -1.21 -8.62
C ILE A 388 10.01 -2.73 -8.42
N TRP A 389 9.09 -3.40 -9.12
CA TRP A 389 8.94 -4.85 -9.04
C TRP A 389 10.06 -5.60 -9.77
N LEU A 390 10.48 -5.13 -10.96
CA LEU A 390 11.61 -5.71 -11.68
C LEU A 390 12.91 -5.67 -10.84
N ASN A 391 13.21 -4.51 -10.24
CA ASN A 391 14.36 -4.35 -9.35
C ASN A 391 14.29 -5.32 -8.16
N TRP A 392 13.09 -5.55 -7.62
CA TRP A 392 12.90 -6.53 -6.55
C TRP A 392 13.20 -7.95 -7.04
N ILE A 393 12.60 -8.38 -8.15
CA ILE A 393 12.84 -9.72 -8.73
C ILE A 393 14.34 -9.95 -8.91
N ASP A 394 15.06 -8.98 -9.46
CA ASP A 394 16.51 -9.08 -9.69
C ASP A 394 17.29 -9.31 -8.39
N SER A 395 16.90 -8.64 -7.31
CA SER A 395 17.56 -8.72 -5.99
C SER A 395 17.32 -10.02 -5.21
N ILE A 396 16.31 -10.82 -5.57
CA ILE A 396 16.00 -12.07 -4.87
C ILE A 396 17.12 -13.09 -5.11
N SER A 397 17.72 -13.58 -4.02
CA SER A 397 18.76 -14.62 -4.05
C SER A 397 18.47 -15.84 -3.15
N THR A 398 17.33 -15.86 -2.46
CA THR A 398 16.90 -16.99 -1.64
C THR A 398 15.48 -17.43 -2.00
N ASP A 399 15.16 -18.71 -1.78
CA ASP A 399 13.77 -19.17 -1.80
C ASP A 399 13.01 -18.63 -0.59
N TRP A 400 11.71 -18.40 -0.72
CA TRP A 400 10.92 -17.70 0.29
C TRP A 400 10.78 -18.57 1.55
N PRO A 401 11.32 -18.16 2.73
CA PRO A 401 11.07 -18.87 3.97
C PRO A 401 9.63 -18.63 4.42
N ILE A 402 8.80 -19.67 4.37
CA ILE A 402 7.35 -19.52 4.61
C ILE A 402 6.91 -19.94 6.00
N SER A 403 7.72 -20.69 6.76
CA SER A 403 7.34 -21.09 8.12
C SER A 403 7.72 -20.04 9.15
N ARG A 404 6.96 -20.01 10.25
CA ARG A 404 7.20 -19.19 11.43
C ARG A 404 6.96 -20.02 12.70
N ARG A 405 7.85 -19.85 13.68
CA ARG A 405 7.75 -20.46 15.02
C ARG A 405 6.91 -19.58 15.95
N ARG A 406 5.66 -19.36 15.57
CA ARG A 406 4.68 -18.49 16.25
C ARG A 406 3.33 -19.21 16.32
N TYR A 407 2.33 -18.63 16.97
CA TYR A 407 1.10 -19.34 17.32
C TYR A 407 -0.12 -18.93 16.47
N TYR A 408 -0.27 -17.64 16.19
CA TYR A 408 -1.42 -17.01 15.54
C TYR A 408 -1.19 -16.80 14.04
N GLY A 409 -1.53 -17.81 13.24
CA GLY A 409 -1.57 -17.74 11.78
C GLY A 409 -1.96 -19.11 11.23
N THR A 410 -1.98 -19.28 9.91
CA THR A 410 -2.39 -20.56 9.33
C THR A 410 -1.35 -21.64 9.57
N GLU A 411 -1.76 -22.77 10.10
CA GLU A 411 -0.89 -23.92 10.35
C GLU A 411 -0.44 -24.55 9.03
N LEU A 412 0.80 -25.03 9.00
CA LEU A 412 1.25 -25.92 7.93
C LEU A 412 0.53 -27.27 8.08
N PRO A 413 -0.18 -27.77 7.05
CA PRO A 413 -1.05 -28.95 7.16
C PRO A 413 -0.26 -30.25 7.02
N PHE A 414 0.84 -30.44 7.77
CA PHE A 414 1.76 -31.57 7.59
C PHE A 414 1.97 -32.36 8.87
N TRP A 415 2.26 -33.65 8.71
CA TRP A 415 2.62 -34.56 9.79
C TRP A 415 3.86 -35.37 9.40
N TYR A 416 4.56 -35.89 10.39
CA TYR A 416 5.75 -36.70 10.24
C TYR A 416 5.48 -38.11 10.76
N CYS A 417 5.77 -39.14 9.95
CA CYS A 417 5.68 -40.53 10.41
C CYS A 417 6.71 -40.79 11.52
N LEU A 418 6.27 -41.35 12.65
CA LEU A 418 7.16 -41.64 13.78
C LEU A 418 8.18 -42.77 13.47
N GLU A 419 7.91 -43.60 12.47
CA GLU A 419 8.81 -44.70 12.09
C GLU A 419 9.86 -44.26 11.06
N CYS A 420 9.43 -43.71 9.92
CA CYS A 420 10.35 -43.41 8.81
C CYS A 420 10.71 -41.92 8.70
N GLY A 421 10.14 -41.05 9.54
CA GLY A 421 10.40 -39.60 9.53
C GLY A 421 9.87 -38.83 8.32
N LYS A 422 9.32 -39.50 7.31
CA LYS A 422 8.79 -38.87 6.10
C LYS A 422 7.55 -38.02 6.39
N ILE A 423 7.44 -36.93 5.65
CA ILE A 423 6.27 -36.04 5.66
C ILE A 423 5.07 -36.75 5.01
N VAL A 424 3.92 -36.63 5.67
CA VAL A 424 2.62 -37.11 5.21
C VAL A 424 1.68 -35.90 5.16
N ILE A 425 0.99 -35.78 4.03
CA ILE A 425 0.09 -34.66 3.74
C ILE A 425 -1.37 -35.16 3.70
N PRO A 426 -2.35 -34.37 4.14
CA PRO A 426 -3.77 -34.68 4.00
C PRO A 426 -4.29 -34.38 2.59
N GLU A 427 -5.51 -34.83 2.29
CA GLU A 427 -6.26 -34.29 1.15
C GLU A 427 -6.73 -32.85 1.45
N PRO A 428 -6.77 -31.95 0.44
CA PRO A 428 -7.31 -30.62 0.64
C PRO A 428 -8.84 -30.67 0.77
N GLY A 429 -9.43 -29.85 1.66
CA GLY A 429 -10.90 -29.78 1.74
C GLY A 429 -11.46 -29.20 3.04
N ARG A 430 -10.66 -29.16 4.10
CA ARG A 430 -10.95 -28.42 5.33
C ARG A 430 -9.69 -27.77 5.87
N TYR A 431 -9.87 -26.95 6.90
CA TYR A 431 -8.77 -26.42 7.69
C TYR A 431 -8.32 -27.47 8.71
N TYR A 432 -7.01 -27.73 8.75
CA TYR A 432 -6.34 -28.69 9.61
C TYR A 432 -5.47 -27.99 10.65
N ARG A 433 -5.43 -28.49 11.88
CA ARG A 433 -4.54 -27.99 12.96
C ARG A 433 -3.64 -29.10 13.49
N PRO A 434 -2.53 -29.44 12.82
CA PRO A 434 -1.74 -30.63 13.14
C PRO A 434 -1.18 -30.68 14.57
N TRP A 435 -0.93 -29.53 15.19
CA TRP A 435 -0.40 -29.44 16.55
C TRP A 435 -1.38 -29.91 17.64
N CYS A 436 -2.70 -29.94 17.37
CA CYS A 436 -3.72 -30.38 18.34
C CYS A 436 -4.75 -31.38 17.80
N GLU A 437 -4.81 -31.59 16.48
CA GLU A 437 -5.73 -32.55 15.87
C GLU A 437 -5.03 -33.89 15.59
N PRO A 438 -5.76 -35.02 15.72
CA PRO A 438 -5.25 -36.31 15.29
C PRO A 438 -4.95 -36.31 13.78
N PRO A 439 -3.96 -37.10 13.32
CA PRO A 439 -3.64 -37.22 11.91
C PRO A 439 -4.85 -37.76 11.13
N PRO A 440 -5.15 -37.22 9.93
CA PRO A 440 -6.32 -37.65 9.13
C PRO A 440 -6.08 -38.95 8.35
N PHE A 441 -5.18 -39.82 8.80
CA PHE A 441 -4.82 -41.08 8.15
C PHE A 441 -4.39 -42.13 9.19
N ASP A 442 -4.71 -43.40 8.92
CA ASP A 442 -4.46 -44.51 9.85
C ASP A 442 -3.08 -45.15 9.71
N LYS A 443 -2.48 -45.07 8.50
CA LYS A 443 -1.19 -45.70 8.17
C LYS A 443 -0.33 -44.82 7.29
N CYS A 444 0.98 -44.93 7.44
CA CYS A 444 1.91 -44.14 6.65
C CYS A 444 1.89 -44.61 5.18
N PRO A 445 1.63 -43.73 4.20
CA PRO A 445 1.61 -44.12 2.78
C PRO A 445 3.01 -44.49 2.25
N HIS A 446 4.08 -44.15 2.97
CA HIS A 446 5.45 -44.39 2.53
C HIS A 446 6.07 -45.68 3.08
N CYS A 447 5.70 -46.11 4.28
CA CYS A 447 6.28 -47.31 4.93
C CYS A 447 5.24 -48.26 5.53
N GLY A 448 3.94 -47.95 5.46
CA GLY A 448 2.86 -48.79 5.99
C GLY A 448 2.70 -48.77 7.52
N SER A 449 3.58 -48.08 8.26
CA SER A 449 3.54 -48.04 9.74
C SER A 449 2.26 -47.39 10.28
N THR A 450 1.75 -47.95 11.39
CA THR A 450 0.63 -47.46 12.19
C THR A 450 1.08 -46.93 13.56
N LYS A 451 2.40 -46.80 13.80
CA LYS A 451 2.97 -46.36 15.10
C LYS A 451 2.64 -44.90 15.46
N GLY A 452 1.93 -44.18 14.60
CA GLY A 452 1.49 -42.82 14.83
C GLY A 452 2.31 -41.77 14.08
N PHE A 453 1.93 -40.50 14.30
CA PHE A 453 2.44 -39.36 13.58
C PHE A 453 2.58 -38.15 14.51
N ARG A 454 3.57 -37.31 14.24
CA ARG A 454 3.75 -36.02 14.91
C ARG A 454 3.29 -34.90 13.98
N GLY A 455 2.35 -34.07 14.41
CA GLY A 455 1.91 -32.91 13.64
C GLY A 455 2.96 -31.80 13.57
N GLU A 456 2.89 -31.00 12.51
CA GLU A 456 3.67 -29.77 12.40
C GLU A 456 3.15 -28.70 13.38
N GLU A 457 4.06 -28.07 14.11
CA GLU A 457 3.74 -27.04 15.09
C GLU A 457 3.87 -25.64 14.53
N ARG A 458 4.68 -25.46 13.47
CA ARG A 458 4.91 -24.18 12.81
C ARG A 458 3.67 -23.70 12.05
N ILE A 459 3.51 -22.38 12.04
CA ILE A 459 2.54 -21.68 11.20
C ILE A 459 3.24 -21.12 9.96
N VAL A 460 2.46 -20.58 9.04
CA VAL A 460 2.97 -19.85 7.88
C VAL A 460 3.20 -18.37 8.18
N ASP A 461 4.06 -17.76 7.39
CA ASP A 461 4.16 -16.32 7.21
C ASP A 461 2.80 -15.72 6.83
N THR A 462 2.39 -14.59 7.43
CA THR A 462 1.14 -13.91 7.06
C THR A 462 1.06 -13.66 5.57
N TRP A 463 2.18 -13.33 4.94
CA TRP A 463 2.21 -13.07 3.51
C TRP A 463 1.78 -14.28 2.67
N ILE A 464 1.84 -15.51 3.19
CA ILE A 464 1.26 -16.68 2.52
C ILE A 464 -0.26 -16.59 2.49
N ASP A 465 -0.90 -16.21 3.60
CA ASP A 465 -2.34 -15.99 3.65
C ASP A 465 -2.75 -14.83 2.74
N SER A 466 -2.05 -13.68 2.80
CA SER A 466 -2.38 -12.53 1.97
C SER A 466 -2.06 -12.77 0.48
N SER A 467 -1.10 -13.65 0.16
CA SER A 467 -0.70 -13.92 -1.23
C SER A 467 -1.78 -14.57 -2.10
N ILE A 468 -2.82 -15.13 -1.49
CA ILE A 468 -3.94 -15.78 -2.18
C ILE A 468 -5.23 -14.95 -2.12
N SER A 469 -5.15 -13.68 -1.76
CA SER A 469 -6.33 -12.81 -1.60
C SER A 469 -7.20 -12.78 -2.86
N GLU A 470 -6.58 -12.70 -4.04
CA GLU A 470 -7.27 -12.72 -5.33
C GLU A 470 -8.01 -14.03 -5.56
N LEU A 471 -7.42 -15.16 -5.14
CA LEU A 471 -8.02 -16.48 -5.30
C LEU A 471 -9.23 -16.62 -4.39
N VAL A 472 -9.10 -16.22 -3.13
CA VAL A 472 -10.21 -16.27 -2.17
C VAL A 472 -11.34 -15.38 -2.65
N TYR A 473 -11.04 -14.13 -3.04
CA TYR A 473 -12.03 -13.19 -3.58
C TYR A 473 -12.67 -13.66 -4.88
N CYS A 474 -11.93 -14.35 -5.76
CA CYS A 474 -12.51 -14.91 -6.97
C CYS A 474 -13.33 -16.18 -6.72
N GLY A 475 -13.39 -16.74 -5.52
CA GLY A 475 -14.17 -17.96 -5.28
C GLY A 475 -13.36 -19.26 -5.36
N TYR A 476 -12.03 -19.20 -5.37
CA TYR A 476 -11.19 -20.39 -5.48
C TYR A 476 -11.55 -21.42 -4.42
N GLY A 477 -12.03 -22.57 -4.87
CA GLY A 477 -12.29 -23.70 -4.00
C GLY A 477 -13.54 -23.61 -3.13
N TRP A 478 -14.39 -22.59 -3.32
CA TRP A 478 -15.67 -22.43 -2.64
C TRP A 478 -16.79 -21.86 -3.53
N ASN A 479 -16.47 -21.27 -4.69
CA ASN A 479 -17.41 -20.80 -5.70
C ASN A 479 -16.78 -20.84 -7.11
N GLU A 480 -16.92 -21.98 -7.79
CA GLU A 480 -16.34 -22.22 -9.12
C GLU A 480 -16.93 -21.31 -10.22
N GLU A 481 -18.20 -20.92 -10.12
CA GLU A 481 -18.81 -20.00 -11.10
C GLU A 481 -18.15 -18.61 -11.03
N MET A 482 -17.92 -18.14 -9.80
CA MET A 482 -17.22 -16.89 -9.53
C MET A 482 -15.77 -16.96 -10.05
N LEU A 483 -15.08 -18.07 -9.79
CA LEU A 483 -13.68 -18.25 -10.20
C LEU A 483 -13.55 -18.18 -11.71
N LYS A 484 -14.43 -18.87 -12.43
CA LYS A 484 -14.46 -18.90 -13.90
C LYS A 484 -14.72 -17.52 -14.50
N LYS A 485 -15.54 -16.68 -13.86
CA LYS A 485 -15.93 -15.36 -14.36
C LYS A 485 -14.93 -14.25 -13.99
N MET A 486 -14.25 -14.39 -12.85
CA MET A 486 -13.49 -13.29 -12.26
C MET A 486 -11.97 -13.48 -12.22
N PHE A 487 -11.45 -14.71 -12.34
CA PHE A 487 -10.01 -14.95 -12.33
C PHE A 487 -9.42 -14.86 -13.75
N PRO A 488 -8.29 -14.13 -13.95
CA PRO A 488 -7.60 -13.31 -12.97
C PRO A 488 -8.34 -12.02 -12.63
N CYS A 489 -8.13 -11.51 -11.40
CA CYS A 489 -8.74 -10.27 -10.93
C CYS A 489 -8.51 -9.11 -11.92
N SER A 490 -9.44 -8.16 -11.97
CA SER A 490 -9.31 -7.05 -12.92
C SER A 490 -8.17 -6.12 -12.50
N ILE A 491 -8.10 -5.75 -11.21
CA ILE A 491 -7.07 -4.83 -10.72
C ILE A 491 -6.63 -5.15 -9.29
N ARG A 492 -5.33 -4.91 -9.02
CA ARG A 492 -4.71 -4.90 -7.69
C ARG A 492 -4.29 -3.47 -7.31
N PRO A 493 -5.08 -2.74 -6.52
CA PRO A 493 -4.67 -1.47 -5.93
C PRO A 493 -3.89 -1.69 -4.64
N GLN A 494 -2.72 -1.05 -4.51
CA GLN A 494 -1.91 -1.10 -3.29
C GLN A 494 -0.91 0.07 -3.20
N GLY A 495 -0.25 0.20 -2.05
CA GLY A 495 0.88 1.12 -1.89
C GLY A 495 2.19 0.55 -2.45
N ILE A 496 3.14 1.43 -2.77
CA ILE A 496 4.49 1.05 -3.21
C ILE A 496 5.30 0.29 -2.14
N ASP A 497 4.94 0.43 -0.86
CA ASP A 497 5.59 -0.21 0.28
C ASP A 497 5.41 -1.74 0.30
N ILE A 498 4.30 -2.25 -0.23
CA ILE A 498 3.99 -3.68 -0.25
C ILE A 498 4.18 -4.34 -1.63
N VAL A 499 5.01 -3.73 -2.50
CA VAL A 499 5.40 -4.32 -3.80
C VAL A 499 6.29 -5.55 -3.62
N ARG A 500 7.22 -5.50 -2.67
CA ARG A 500 8.18 -6.60 -2.40
C ARG A 500 7.54 -7.78 -1.66
N THR A 501 6.40 -7.53 -1.02
CA THR A 501 5.63 -8.53 -0.29
C THR A 501 4.39 -8.90 -1.08
N TRP A 502 3.26 -8.23 -0.87
CA TRP A 502 1.95 -8.64 -1.36
C TRP A 502 1.87 -8.78 -2.88
N LEU A 503 2.40 -7.82 -3.65
CA LEU A 503 2.40 -7.89 -5.11
C LEU A 503 3.24 -9.07 -5.62
N HIS A 504 4.50 -9.13 -5.18
CA HIS A 504 5.43 -10.16 -5.62
C HIS A 504 4.96 -11.57 -5.26
N TYR A 505 4.54 -11.77 -4.00
CA TYR A 505 4.10 -13.08 -3.54
C TYR A 505 2.81 -13.52 -4.23
N THR A 506 1.83 -12.63 -4.44
CA THR A 506 0.64 -13.01 -5.20
C THR A 506 0.99 -13.38 -6.66
N MET A 507 1.85 -12.61 -7.33
CA MET A 507 2.26 -12.94 -8.71
C MET A 507 3.01 -14.28 -8.80
N LEU A 508 3.89 -14.57 -7.84
CA LEU A 508 4.55 -15.86 -7.70
C LEU A 508 3.53 -17.00 -7.55
N ARG A 509 2.56 -16.84 -6.64
CA ARG A 509 1.57 -17.87 -6.33
C ARG A 509 0.60 -18.10 -7.48
N GLY A 510 0.09 -17.03 -8.10
CA GLY A 510 -0.71 -17.09 -9.31
C GLY A 510 -0.01 -17.84 -10.44
N TYR A 511 1.28 -17.57 -10.65
CA TYR A 511 2.07 -18.28 -11.65
C TYR A 511 2.31 -19.76 -11.30
N GLN A 512 2.66 -20.07 -10.04
CA GLN A 512 2.90 -21.44 -9.60
C GLN A 512 1.66 -22.34 -9.71
N LEU A 513 0.49 -21.79 -9.39
CA LEU A 513 -0.77 -22.53 -9.41
C LEU A 513 -1.36 -22.60 -10.82
N PHE A 514 -1.38 -21.48 -11.55
CA PHE A 514 -2.16 -21.35 -12.78
C PHE A 514 -1.35 -21.01 -14.04
N LYS A 515 -0.05 -20.69 -13.93
CA LYS A 515 0.82 -20.27 -15.04
C LYS A 515 0.33 -19.00 -15.78
N ARG A 516 -0.32 -18.10 -15.05
CA ARG A 516 -0.86 -16.81 -15.53
C ARG A 516 -0.70 -15.73 -14.45
N PRO A 517 -0.80 -14.44 -14.80
CA PRO A 517 -0.81 -13.38 -13.81
C PRO A 517 -2.06 -13.49 -12.90
N ALA A 518 -1.92 -13.05 -11.66
CA ALA A 518 -3.01 -13.06 -10.67
C ALA A 518 -4.09 -11.99 -10.93
N PHE A 519 -3.69 -10.91 -11.61
CA PHE A 519 -4.55 -9.79 -11.99
C PHE A 519 -4.12 -9.19 -13.33
N LYS A 520 -5.03 -8.48 -14.00
CA LYS A 520 -4.77 -7.83 -15.31
C LYS A 520 -4.07 -6.48 -15.16
N GLU A 521 -4.39 -5.77 -14.08
CA GLU A 521 -3.91 -4.42 -13.81
C GLU A 521 -3.36 -4.27 -12.40
N VAL A 522 -2.37 -3.40 -12.23
CA VAL A 522 -1.74 -3.05 -10.94
C VAL A 522 -1.76 -1.54 -10.78
N TRP A 523 -2.33 -1.06 -9.67
CA TRP A 523 -2.40 0.36 -9.35
C TRP A 523 -1.59 0.62 -8.08
N LEU A 524 -0.57 1.48 -8.20
CA LEU A 524 0.42 1.73 -7.15
C LEU A 524 0.36 3.19 -6.69
N SER A 525 -0.15 3.43 -5.48
CA SER A 525 -0.08 4.75 -4.86
C SER A 525 1.27 5.01 -4.22
N GLY A 526 1.67 6.28 -4.17
CA GLY A 526 2.77 6.71 -3.30
C GLY A 526 2.40 6.66 -1.81
N LEU A 527 3.33 7.10 -0.97
CA LEU A 527 3.18 7.15 0.48
C LEU A 527 2.55 8.48 0.93
N GLY A 528 1.66 8.40 1.92
CA GLY A 528 1.19 9.59 2.63
C GLY A 528 2.19 10.03 3.71
N LEU A 529 2.55 11.31 3.69
CA LEU A 529 3.56 11.91 4.54
C LEU A 529 2.94 12.94 5.51
N ASP A 530 3.58 13.15 6.65
CA ASP A 530 3.24 14.22 7.59
C ASP A 530 3.50 15.62 6.99
N GLU A 531 3.09 16.68 7.68
CA GLU A 531 3.25 18.07 7.20
C GLU A 531 4.72 18.46 6.91
N LYS A 532 5.69 17.73 7.49
CA LYS A 532 7.13 17.94 7.30
C LYS A 532 7.71 17.07 6.18
N GLY A 533 6.91 16.20 5.55
CA GLY A 533 7.34 15.30 4.49
C GLY A 533 7.99 14.00 5.00
N ARG A 534 7.76 13.62 6.26
CA ARG A 534 8.23 12.34 6.82
C ARG A 534 7.13 11.30 6.73
N PRO A 535 7.45 10.00 6.54
CA PRO A 535 6.46 8.93 6.66
C PRO A 535 5.71 9.02 7.98
N MET A 536 4.38 8.83 7.95
CA MET A 536 3.58 8.79 9.17
C MET A 536 3.81 7.47 9.91
N SER A 537 4.15 7.54 11.21
CA SER A 537 4.28 6.36 12.04
C SER A 537 3.94 6.65 13.51
N LYS A 538 3.45 5.63 14.21
CA LYS A 538 3.12 5.74 15.64
C LYS A 538 4.36 6.08 16.48
N SER A 539 5.52 5.52 16.13
CA SER A 539 6.77 5.74 16.85
C SER A 539 7.28 7.18 16.72
N LEU A 540 7.00 7.86 15.61
CA LEU A 540 7.36 9.27 15.41
C LEU A 540 6.35 10.24 16.00
N GLY A 541 5.19 9.77 16.49
CA GLY A 541 4.13 10.60 17.05
C GLY A 541 3.53 11.61 16.06
N ASN A 542 3.69 11.37 14.74
CA ASN A 542 3.30 12.29 13.67
C ASN A 542 2.05 11.82 12.90
N ILE A 543 1.29 10.90 13.48
CA ILE A 543 0.03 10.40 12.90
C ILE A 543 -1.06 11.45 13.07
N VAL A 544 -1.85 11.63 12.00
CA VAL A 544 -3.09 12.40 12.02
C VAL A 544 -4.26 11.42 12.08
N ASP A 545 -5.09 11.55 13.12
CA ASP A 545 -6.30 10.77 13.29
C ASP A 545 -7.37 11.20 12.26
N PRO A 546 -7.87 10.28 11.41
CA PRO A 546 -8.90 10.61 10.43
C PRO A 546 -10.20 11.10 11.06
N ASP A 547 -10.62 10.58 12.22
CA ASP A 547 -11.91 10.92 12.84
C ASP A 547 -11.96 12.42 13.18
N VAL A 548 -10.85 12.98 13.70
CA VAL A 548 -10.73 14.42 14.01
C VAL A 548 -10.91 15.30 12.77
N VAL A 549 -10.40 14.84 11.63
CA VAL A 549 -10.51 15.60 10.37
C VAL A 549 -11.93 15.46 9.78
N ILE A 550 -12.53 14.28 9.91
CA ILE A 550 -13.91 13.99 9.47
C ILE A 550 -14.90 14.87 10.24
N GLU A 551 -14.79 14.93 11.57
CA GLU A 551 -15.66 15.77 12.41
C GLU A 551 -15.59 17.25 12.03
N LYS A 552 -14.43 17.73 11.59
CA LYS A 552 -14.20 19.15 11.30
C LYS A 552 -14.60 19.55 9.87
N TYR A 553 -14.36 18.68 8.89
CA TYR A 553 -14.46 19.03 7.46
C TYR A 553 -15.39 18.11 6.65
N GLY A 554 -15.84 16.99 7.21
CA GLY A 554 -16.58 15.95 6.49
C GLY A 554 -15.68 15.05 5.66
N VAL A 555 -16.24 13.92 5.24
CA VAL A 555 -15.51 12.88 4.50
C VAL A 555 -15.20 13.32 3.07
N ASP A 556 -16.14 13.98 2.40
CA ASP A 556 -15.93 14.44 1.02
C ASP A 556 -14.75 15.42 0.92
N ALA A 557 -14.48 16.20 1.97
CA ALA A 557 -13.35 17.13 2.00
C ALA A 557 -12.00 16.38 2.03
N ILE A 558 -11.91 15.31 2.81
CA ILE A 558 -10.71 14.45 2.89
C ILE A 558 -10.49 13.74 1.56
N ARG A 559 -11.55 13.16 0.99
CA ARG A 559 -11.50 12.44 -0.28
C ARG A 559 -11.06 13.35 -1.43
N LEU A 560 -11.65 14.54 -1.52
CA LEU A 560 -11.29 15.54 -2.52
C LEU A 560 -9.86 16.04 -2.33
N TRP A 561 -9.45 16.34 -1.10
CA TRP A 561 -8.07 16.74 -0.81
C TRP A 561 -7.07 15.64 -1.24
N GLY A 562 -7.31 14.39 -0.84
CA GLY A 562 -6.45 13.26 -1.19
C GLY A 562 -6.33 13.06 -2.70
N ALA A 563 -7.42 13.25 -3.46
CA ALA A 563 -7.38 13.22 -4.92
C ALA A 563 -6.64 14.42 -5.52
N MET A 564 -6.75 15.62 -4.94
CA MET A 564 -6.13 16.85 -5.48
C MET A 564 -4.64 16.99 -5.16
N GLU A 565 -4.12 16.28 -4.15
CA GLU A 565 -2.81 16.57 -3.58
C GLU A 565 -1.64 16.13 -4.46
N ALA A 566 -1.71 14.95 -5.06
CA ALA A 566 -0.63 14.40 -5.87
C ALA A 566 -1.18 13.50 -6.98
N LYS A 567 -0.45 13.44 -8.10
CA LYS A 567 -0.68 12.45 -9.14
C LYS A 567 -0.46 11.05 -8.60
N LEU A 568 -1.11 10.08 -9.25
CA LEU A 568 -0.88 8.67 -8.97
C LEU A 568 0.62 8.31 -8.92
N GLY A 569 0.99 7.48 -7.96
CA GLY A 569 2.37 7.02 -7.73
C GLY A 569 3.25 8.00 -6.95
N SER A 570 2.90 9.28 -6.89
CA SER A 570 3.66 10.27 -6.11
C SER A 570 3.30 10.24 -4.64
N ASN A 571 4.29 10.51 -3.78
CA ASN A 571 4.03 10.75 -2.36
C ASN A 571 3.21 12.04 -2.19
N TYR A 572 2.30 12.05 -1.22
CA TYR A 572 1.46 13.20 -0.93
C TYR A 572 1.60 13.62 0.52
N ARG A 573 1.51 14.93 0.77
CA ARG A 573 1.76 15.51 2.09
C ARG A 573 0.47 15.96 2.73
N TYR A 574 0.23 15.56 3.98
CA TYR A 574 -0.89 16.10 4.74
C TYR A 574 -0.74 17.62 4.90
N SER A 575 -1.83 18.35 4.67
CA SER A 575 -1.92 19.78 4.90
C SER A 575 -3.35 20.16 5.26
N GLU A 576 -3.58 20.52 6.53
CA GLU A 576 -4.91 20.91 6.98
C GLU A 576 -5.44 22.15 6.21
N ALA A 577 -4.54 23.06 5.80
CA ALA A 577 -4.90 24.20 4.97
C ALA A 577 -5.50 23.78 3.62
N LYS A 578 -4.99 22.71 3.01
CA LYS A 578 -5.53 22.16 1.76
C LYS A 578 -6.82 21.38 1.96
N VAL A 579 -6.96 20.62 3.05
CA VAL A 579 -8.24 19.99 3.45
C VAL A 579 -9.33 21.05 3.60
N ARG A 580 -9.02 22.16 4.28
CA ARG A 580 -9.92 23.30 4.42
C ARG A 580 -10.26 23.97 3.07
N SER A 581 -9.33 23.98 2.11
CA SER A 581 -9.60 24.44 0.74
C SER A 581 -10.61 23.54 0.03
N ALA A 582 -10.44 22.22 0.14
CA ALA A 582 -11.39 21.23 -0.38
C ALA A 582 -12.78 21.42 0.25
N TYR A 583 -12.86 21.59 1.58
CA TYR A 583 -14.13 21.89 2.26
C TYR A 583 -14.80 23.19 1.75
N ARG A 584 -14.03 24.26 1.50
CA ARG A 584 -14.55 25.50 0.91
C ARG A 584 -15.06 25.29 -0.51
N PHE A 585 -14.40 24.44 -1.29
CA PHE A 585 -14.85 24.04 -2.61
C PHE A 585 -16.21 23.33 -2.56
N LEU A 586 -16.40 22.38 -1.66
CA LEU A 586 -17.69 21.69 -1.49
C LEU A 586 -18.82 22.66 -1.13
N ASN A 587 -18.54 23.63 -0.25
CA ASN A 587 -19.50 24.69 0.06
C ASN A 587 -19.79 25.60 -1.15
N LYS A 588 -18.80 25.85 -2.02
CA LYS A 588 -19.03 26.59 -3.27
C LYS A 588 -19.90 25.79 -4.23
N LEU A 589 -19.64 24.48 -4.38
CA LEU A 589 -20.48 23.57 -5.16
C LEU A 589 -21.93 23.56 -4.63
N TRP A 590 -22.12 23.48 -3.31
CA TRP A 590 -23.44 23.59 -2.67
C TRP A 590 -24.15 24.89 -3.03
N ASN A 591 -23.46 26.03 -2.93
CA ASN A 591 -24.03 27.34 -3.24
C ASN A 591 -24.44 27.46 -4.72
N ILE A 592 -23.66 26.88 -5.62
CA ILE A 592 -23.97 26.80 -7.05
C ILE A 592 -25.21 25.94 -7.26
N ALA A 593 -25.24 24.73 -6.70
CA ALA A 593 -26.40 23.84 -6.79
C ALA A 593 -27.66 24.49 -6.24
N ARG A 594 -27.54 25.18 -5.10
CA ARG A 594 -28.64 25.93 -4.50
C ARG A 594 -29.15 27.04 -5.42
N PHE A 595 -28.25 27.79 -6.07
CA PHE A 595 -28.63 28.80 -7.06
C PHE A 595 -29.35 28.18 -8.26
N VAL A 596 -28.80 27.12 -8.85
CA VAL A 596 -29.41 26.42 -9.99
C VAL A 596 -30.78 25.85 -9.61
N SER A 597 -30.94 25.36 -8.37
CA SER A 597 -32.19 24.81 -7.87
C SER A 597 -33.34 25.82 -7.74
N CYS A 598 -33.09 27.12 -7.96
CA CYS A 598 -34.13 28.14 -8.06
C CYS A 598 -34.93 28.03 -9.37
N PHE A 599 -34.34 27.44 -10.40
CA PHE A 599 -34.87 27.42 -11.75
C PHE A 599 -35.36 26.02 -12.13
N PRO A 600 -36.34 25.91 -13.04
CA PRO A 600 -36.78 24.61 -13.55
C PRO A 600 -35.76 24.05 -14.55
N GLU A 601 -35.77 22.73 -14.71
CA GLU A 601 -35.10 22.09 -15.82
C GLU A 601 -35.77 22.51 -17.13
N ALA A 602 -34.96 22.84 -18.15
CA ALA A 602 -35.45 23.23 -19.46
C ALA A 602 -34.87 22.30 -20.53
N GLU A 603 -35.67 22.03 -21.55
CA GLU A 603 -35.18 21.38 -22.78
C GLU A 603 -34.18 22.26 -23.51
N ARG A 604 -33.34 21.64 -24.34
CA ARG A 604 -32.38 22.35 -25.18
C ARG A 604 -33.12 23.34 -26.09
N PRO A 605 -32.78 24.65 -26.06
CA PRO A 605 -33.39 25.62 -26.97
C PRO A 605 -32.89 25.42 -28.41
N ASN A 606 -33.63 25.97 -29.38
CA ASN A 606 -33.20 25.98 -30.78
C ASN A 606 -31.90 26.77 -30.96
N GLN A 607 -31.79 27.92 -30.28
CA GLN A 607 -30.59 28.73 -30.30
C GLN A 607 -30.04 28.96 -28.88
N LEU A 608 -28.83 28.48 -28.64
CA LEU A 608 -28.08 28.81 -27.42
C LEU A 608 -27.55 30.25 -27.53
N LYS A 609 -27.62 30.98 -26.41
CA LYS A 609 -26.95 32.29 -26.33
C LYS A 609 -25.42 32.11 -26.34
N PRO A 610 -24.64 33.10 -26.85
CA PRO A 610 -23.19 32.95 -26.97
C PRO A 610 -22.47 32.56 -25.67
N ALA A 611 -22.83 33.15 -24.53
CA ALA A 611 -22.26 32.78 -23.23
C ALA A 611 -22.59 31.35 -22.82
N ASP A 612 -23.78 30.86 -23.18
CA ASP A 612 -24.23 29.50 -22.89
C ASP A 612 -23.47 28.48 -23.75
N ALA A 613 -23.37 28.74 -25.06
CA ALA A 613 -22.58 27.90 -25.96
C ALA A 613 -21.10 27.88 -25.58
N TRP A 614 -20.53 29.03 -25.16
CA TRP A 614 -19.15 29.12 -24.70
C TRP A 614 -18.88 28.25 -23.46
N ILE A 615 -19.73 28.35 -22.43
CA ILE A 615 -19.48 27.57 -21.22
C ILE A 615 -19.69 26.06 -21.45
N LEU A 616 -20.59 25.69 -22.37
CA LEU A 616 -20.75 24.29 -22.78
C LEU A 616 -19.53 23.78 -23.57
N ALA A 617 -18.84 24.64 -24.32
CA ALA A 617 -17.58 24.27 -24.97
C ALA A 617 -16.47 24.00 -23.94
N GLU A 618 -16.36 24.86 -22.91
CA GLU A 618 -15.47 24.62 -21.76
C GLU A 618 -15.86 23.36 -20.97
N LEU A 619 -17.16 23.05 -20.89
CA LEU A 619 -17.66 21.83 -20.26
C LEU A 619 -17.31 20.57 -21.05
N ASN A 620 -17.40 20.58 -22.39
CA ASN A 620 -16.96 19.46 -23.23
C ASN A 620 -15.48 19.15 -23.01
N GLU A 621 -14.64 20.17 -22.95
CA GLU A 621 -13.23 19.99 -22.60
C GLU A 621 -13.05 19.39 -21.20
N LEU A 622 -13.79 19.90 -20.21
CA LEU A 622 -13.75 19.35 -18.86
C LEU A 622 -14.09 17.85 -18.87
N ILE A 623 -15.17 17.47 -19.56
CA ILE A 623 -15.61 16.08 -19.70
C ILE A 623 -14.48 15.25 -20.31
N ARG A 624 -13.93 15.64 -21.47
CA ARG A 624 -12.83 14.90 -22.12
C ARG A 624 -11.62 14.71 -21.20
N ARG A 625 -11.20 15.77 -20.51
CA ARG A 625 -10.06 15.72 -19.59
C ARG A 625 -10.31 14.84 -18.38
N CYS A 626 -11.49 14.91 -17.78
CA CYS A 626 -11.86 14.08 -16.64
C CYS A 626 -11.98 12.60 -17.03
N LEU A 627 -12.61 12.30 -18.17
CA LEU A 627 -12.74 10.93 -18.67
C LEU A 627 -11.36 10.29 -18.93
N LYS A 628 -10.42 11.05 -19.50
CA LYS A 628 -9.03 10.59 -19.64
C LYS A 628 -8.39 10.27 -18.29
N GLY A 629 -8.57 11.12 -17.28
CA GLY A 629 -8.06 10.86 -15.93
C GLY A 629 -8.67 9.60 -15.27
N TYR A 630 -9.96 9.36 -15.48
CA TYR A 630 -10.62 8.12 -15.04
C TYR A 630 -10.22 6.89 -15.84
N GLU A 631 -9.78 7.05 -17.09
CA GLU A 631 -9.20 5.96 -17.88
C GLU A 631 -7.81 5.57 -17.38
N GLU A 632 -7.01 6.56 -17.00
CA GLU A 632 -5.66 6.38 -16.44
C GLU A 632 -5.68 6.06 -14.93
N LEU A 633 -6.86 6.05 -14.30
CA LEU A 633 -7.06 5.89 -12.85
C LEU A 633 -6.24 6.88 -12.01
N ASP A 634 -5.98 8.07 -12.57
CA ASP A 634 -5.32 9.20 -11.91
C ASP A 634 -6.35 10.25 -11.51
N PHE A 635 -6.84 10.15 -10.28
CA PHE A 635 -7.87 11.04 -9.73
C PHE A 635 -7.41 12.48 -9.51
N PHE A 636 -6.10 12.77 -9.63
CA PHE A 636 -5.56 14.12 -9.63
C PHE A 636 -6.08 14.95 -10.80
N ILE A 637 -6.21 14.31 -11.96
CA ILE A 637 -6.66 14.96 -13.19
C ILE A 637 -8.12 15.45 -13.07
N PRO A 638 -9.12 14.60 -12.80
CA PRO A 638 -10.51 15.04 -12.71
C PRO A 638 -10.75 15.97 -11.52
N SER A 639 -10.15 15.71 -10.36
CA SER A 639 -10.35 16.56 -9.17
C SER A 639 -9.89 18.00 -9.41
N ASN A 640 -8.67 18.19 -9.93
CA ASN A 640 -8.14 19.53 -10.24
C ASN A 640 -8.82 20.16 -11.46
N ALA A 641 -9.20 19.38 -12.48
CA ALA A 641 -9.89 19.92 -13.65
C ALA A 641 -11.27 20.49 -13.27
N VAL A 642 -12.07 19.73 -12.50
CA VAL A 642 -13.37 20.21 -12.02
C VAL A 642 -13.20 21.39 -11.07
N TYR A 643 -12.24 21.32 -10.13
CA TYR A 643 -11.96 22.45 -9.24
C TYR A 643 -11.69 23.73 -10.03
N ASN A 644 -10.78 23.67 -11.01
CA ASN A 644 -10.40 24.82 -11.81
C ASN A 644 -11.56 25.34 -12.67
N PHE A 645 -12.32 24.45 -13.33
CA PHE A 645 -13.48 24.86 -14.10
C PHE A 645 -14.52 25.57 -13.23
N VAL A 646 -14.93 24.95 -12.12
CA VAL A 646 -15.98 25.49 -11.25
C VAL A 646 -15.52 26.80 -10.60
N TRP A 647 -14.31 26.82 -10.04
CA TRP A 647 -13.82 27.94 -9.22
C TRP A 647 -13.32 29.12 -10.06
N ASN A 648 -12.66 28.86 -11.21
CA ASN A 648 -11.97 29.89 -11.99
C ASN A 648 -12.65 30.25 -13.30
N THR A 649 -13.62 29.46 -13.79
CA THR A 649 -14.32 29.74 -15.06
C THR A 649 -15.82 29.89 -14.84
N TYR A 650 -16.49 28.85 -14.36
CA TYR A 650 -17.95 28.78 -14.28
C TYR A 650 -18.52 29.77 -13.26
N ALA A 651 -18.09 29.69 -12.01
CA ALA A 651 -18.73 30.45 -10.95
C ALA A 651 -18.45 31.97 -10.97
N PRO A 652 -17.22 32.46 -11.22
CA PRO A 652 -16.97 33.90 -11.22
C PRO A 652 -17.33 34.60 -12.54
N HIS A 653 -17.42 33.88 -13.66
CA HIS A 653 -17.72 34.47 -14.97
C HIS A 653 -19.11 34.07 -15.45
N TYR A 654 -19.30 32.81 -15.83
CA TYR A 654 -20.57 32.40 -16.45
C TYR A 654 -21.79 32.59 -15.54
N LEU A 655 -21.73 32.18 -14.26
CA LEU A 655 -22.85 32.34 -13.34
C LEU A 655 -23.20 33.82 -13.11
N GLU A 656 -22.23 34.72 -13.13
CA GLU A 656 -22.49 36.16 -12.99
C GLU A 656 -23.09 36.75 -14.27
N MET A 657 -22.61 36.31 -15.44
CA MET A 657 -23.14 36.71 -16.76
C MET A 657 -24.60 36.29 -16.95
N VAL A 658 -24.95 35.06 -16.56
CA VAL A 658 -26.26 34.47 -16.86
C VAL A 658 -27.37 34.88 -15.88
N LYS A 659 -27.03 35.44 -14.70
CA LYS A 659 -28.00 35.74 -13.64
C LYS A 659 -29.21 36.53 -14.14
N TRP A 660 -28.99 37.61 -14.88
CA TRP A 660 -30.09 38.46 -15.33
C TRP A 660 -31.06 37.72 -16.25
N ARG A 661 -30.55 36.87 -17.17
CA ARG A 661 -31.38 36.01 -18.04
C ARG A 661 -32.09 34.90 -17.28
N ALA A 662 -31.43 34.31 -16.28
CA ALA A 662 -32.02 33.23 -15.47
C ALA A 662 -33.26 33.70 -14.68
N TYR A 663 -33.31 34.98 -14.27
CA TYR A 663 -34.47 35.61 -13.63
C TYR A 663 -35.47 36.22 -14.62
N GLY A 664 -35.26 36.07 -15.93
CA GLY A 664 -36.15 36.57 -16.97
C GLY A 664 -37.49 35.82 -17.08
N PRO A 665 -38.33 36.21 -18.06
CA PRO A 665 -39.63 35.57 -18.29
C PRO A 665 -39.48 34.09 -18.66
N PRO A 666 -40.24 33.17 -18.04
CA PRO A 666 -40.14 31.71 -18.28
C PRO A 666 -40.26 31.28 -19.74
N ASP A 667 -41.12 31.95 -20.51
CA ASP A 667 -41.40 31.60 -21.90
C ASP A 667 -40.37 32.18 -22.87
N SER A 668 -39.41 32.97 -22.38
CA SER A 668 -38.39 33.58 -23.24
C SER A 668 -37.28 32.58 -23.56
N GLU A 669 -36.91 32.50 -24.85
CA GLU A 669 -35.80 31.65 -25.31
C GLU A 669 -34.46 31.95 -24.60
N PRO A 670 -34.07 33.22 -24.32
CA PRO A 670 -32.87 33.52 -23.55
C PRO A 670 -32.86 32.95 -22.12
N THR A 671 -34.03 32.92 -21.46
CA THR A 671 -34.20 32.35 -20.12
C THR A 671 -34.14 30.82 -20.16
N ARG A 672 -34.82 30.19 -21.13
CA ARG A 672 -34.73 28.73 -21.32
C ARG A 672 -33.31 28.27 -21.66
N SER A 673 -32.58 29.04 -22.48
CA SER A 673 -31.16 28.81 -22.77
C SER A 673 -30.28 28.84 -21.52
N ALA A 674 -30.51 29.83 -20.65
CA ALA A 674 -29.84 29.91 -19.35
C ALA A 674 -30.15 28.68 -18.47
N TRP A 675 -31.43 28.32 -18.33
CA TRP A 675 -31.85 27.20 -17.48
C TRP A 675 -31.31 25.85 -17.96
N TYR A 676 -31.41 25.58 -19.26
CA TYR A 676 -30.83 24.38 -19.88
C TYR A 676 -29.33 24.28 -19.56
N THR A 677 -28.59 25.37 -19.75
CA THR A 677 -27.14 25.38 -19.57
C THR A 677 -26.72 25.26 -18.11
N LEU A 678 -27.43 25.92 -17.19
CA LEU A 678 -27.20 25.82 -15.75
C LEU A 678 -27.38 24.38 -15.25
N HIS A 679 -28.47 23.71 -15.65
CA HIS A 679 -28.74 22.33 -15.26
C HIS A 679 -27.79 21.34 -15.95
N THR A 680 -27.52 21.50 -17.24
CA THR A 680 -26.58 20.64 -17.99
C THR A 680 -25.18 20.70 -17.36
N THR A 681 -24.70 21.91 -17.05
CA THR A 681 -23.39 22.09 -16.42
C THR A 681 -23.35 21.51 -15.02
N LEU A 682 -24.39 21.74 -14.20
CA LEU A 682 -24.44 21.19 -12.85
C LEU A 682 -24.47 19.65 -12.87
N LYS A 683 -25.30 19.03 -13.72
CA LYS A 683 -25.37 17.56 -13.85
C LYS A 683 -24.01 16.97 -14.22
N ALA A 684 -23.34 17.53 -15.24
CA ALA A 684 -22.04 17.06 -15.66
C ALA A 684 -20.98 17.21 -14.54
N VAL A 685 -20.93 18.36 -13.85
CA VAL A 685 -20.01 18.57 -12.72
C VAL A 685 -20.26 17.58 -11.58
N LEU A 686 -21.52 17.31 -11.22
CA LEU A 686 -21.86 16.35 -10.17
C LEU A 686 -21.46 14.93 -10.56
N LEU A 687 -21.74 14.51 -11.80
CA LEU A 687 -21.37 13.18 -12.29
C LEU A 687 -19.84 13.00 -12.35
N LEU A 688 -19.10 14.03 -12.76
CA LEU A 688 -17.63 14.00 -12.76
C LEU A 688 -17.02 14.02 -11.36
N LEU A 689 -17.74 14.49 -10.34
CA LEU A 689 -17.27 14.47 -8.95
C LEU A 689 -17.76 13.27 -8.15
N ALA A 690 -18.81 12.56 -8.60
CA ALA A 690 -19.45 11.49 -7.85
C ALA A 690 -18.51 10.38 -7.36
N PRO A 691 -17.48 9.94 -8.13
CA PRO A 691 -16.50 8.98 -7.62
C PRO A 691 -15.65 9.53 -6.47
N ILE A 692 -15.37 10.84 -6.46
CA ILE A 692 -14.44 11.51 -5.54
C ILE A 692 -15.17 11.99 -4.29
N THR A 693 -16.31 12.65 -4.45
CA THR A 693 -17.12 13.24 -3.38
C THR A 693 -18.53 12.64 -3.40
N PRO A 694 -18.68 11.38 -2.96
CA PRO A 694 -19.91 10.62 -3.16
C PRO A 694 -21.13 11.15 -2.39
N PHE A 695 -20.93 11.90 -1.30
CA PHE A 695 -22.05 12.29 -0.43
C PHE A 695 -22.76 13.55 -0.93
N ILE A 696 -22.02 14.66 -1.08
CA ILE A 696 -22.60 15.92 -1.52
C ILE A 696 -23.22 15.80 -2.92
N THR A 697 -22.59 15.02 -3.79
CA THR A 697 -23.05 14.81 -5.16
C THR A 697 -24.34 14.00 -5.19
N ASP A 698 -24.43 12.93 -4.40
CA ASP A 698 -25.64 12.10 -4.30
C ASP A 698 -26.79 12.88 -3.67
N TYR A 699 -26.53 13.64 -2.61
CA TYR A 699 -27.55 14.46 -1.97
C TYR A 699 -28.13 15.50 -2.94
N ILE A 700 -27.27 16.30 -3.57
CA ILE A 700 -27.71 17.32 -4.52
C ILE A 700 -28.49 16.66 -5.66
N TRP A 701 -27.99 15.55 -6.18
CA TRP A 701 -28.63 14.86 -7.29
C TRP A 701 -30.00 14.31 -6.90
N ARG A 702 -30.15 13.72 -5.71
CA ARG A 702 -31.45 13.20 -5.25
C ARG A 702 -32.50 14.29 -5.12
N GLU A 703 -32.14 15.39 -4.47
CA GLU A 703 -33.04 16.52 -4.24
C GLU A 703 -33.43 17.23 -5.55
N MET A 704 -32.56 17.20 -6.56
CA MET A 704 -32.79 17.92 -7.81
C MET A 704 -33.37 17.05 -8.93
N TYR A 705 -32.94 15.80 -9.03
CA TYR A 705 -33.07 14.95 -10.22
C TYR A 705 -33.57 13.52 -9.95
N GLY A 706 -33.84 13.13 -8.68
CA GLY A 706 -34.54 11.89 -8.36
C GLY A 706 -33.72 10.83 -7.60
N SER A 707 -33.43 9.69 -8.22
CA SER A 707 -32.72 8.57 -7.56
C SER A 707 -31.23 8.86 -7.36
N SER A 708 -30.49 7.98 -6.68
CA SER A 708 -29.04 8.12 -6.50
C SER A 708 -28.26 8.44 -7.78
N ILE A 709 -27.27 9.34 -7.65
CA ILE A 709 -26.30 9.65 -8.72
C ILE A 709 -25.43 8.45 -9.06
N HIS A 710 -25.20 7.54 -8.11
CA HIS A 710 -24.33 6.37 -8.26
C HIS A 710 -24.90 5.29 -9.18
N ARG A 711 -26.16 5.45 -9.63
CA ARG A 711 -26.79 4.63 -10.67
C ARG A 711 -26.60 5.19 -12.08
N GLN A 712 -26.02 6.37 -12.21
CA GLN A 712 -25.83 7.06 -13.48
C GLN A 712 -24.49 6.71 -14.14
N LEU A 713 -24.42 6.87 -15.45
CA LEU A 713 -23.16 6.81 -16.20
C LEU A 713 -22.46 8.17 -16.19
N PHE A 714 -21.17 8.18 -16.50
CA PHE A 714 -20.46 9.43 -16.74
C PHE A 714 -21.12 10.28 -17.85
N PRO A 715 -20.98 11.62 -17.78
CA PRO A 715 -21.57 12.50 -18.78
C PRO A 715 -20.87 12.32 -20.13
N LYS A 716 -21.64 12.54 -21.20
CA LYS A 716 -21.13 12.63 -22.57
C LYS A 716 -20.93 14.08 -22.95
N GLU A 717 -20.08 14.31 -23.94
CA GLU A 717 -19.98 15.62 -24.59
C GLU A 717 -21.34 16.06 -25.15
N ILE A 718 -21.58 17.37 -25.11
CA ILE A 718 -22.79 17.99 -25.64
C ILE A 718 -22.60 18.21 -27.13
N ASP A 719 -23.44 17.58 -27.94
CA ASP A 719 -23.39 17.66 -29.39
C ASP A 719 -23.71 19.06 -29.93
N GLY A 720 -23.09 19.44 -31.05
CA GLY A 720 -23.38 20.69 -31.75
C GLY A 720 -22.91 21.96 -31.03
N ILE A 721 -21.88 21.84 -30.20
CA ILE A 721 -21.18 22.96 -29.55
C ILE A 721 -19.84 23.18 -30.25
N ASP A 722 -19.55 24.41 -30.66
CA ASP A 722 -18.28 24.77 -31.32
C ASP A 722 -17.17 24.98 -30.29
N ASP A 723 -16.17 24.10 -30.31
CA ASP A 723 -15.00 24.16 -29.44
C ASP A 723 -14.18 25.45 -29.60
N LYS A 724 -14.26 26.13 -30.76
CA LYS A 724 -13.56 27.41 -30.98
C LYS A 724 -14.03 28.51 -30.03
N LEU A 725 -15.23 28.39 -29.46
CA LEU A 725 -15.72 29.36 -28.46
C LEU A 725 -14.81 29.44 -27.23
N ARG A 726 -14.02 28.41 -26.94
CA ARG A 726 -13.03 28.42 -25.85
C ARG A 726 -11.92 29.45 -26.02
N GLU A 727 -11.66 29.91 -27.26
CA GLU A 727 -10.70 30.99 -27.53
C GLU A 727 -11.10 32.32 -26.87
N PHE A 728 -12.37 32.49 -26.47
CA PHE A 728 -12.84 33.66 -25.75
C PHE A 728 -12.57 33.59 -24.23
N THR A 729 -12.24 32.42 -23.67
CA THR A 729 -12.08 32.23 -22.22
C THR A 729 -11.07 33.18 -21.60
N ALA A 730 -9.86 33.28 -22.18
CA ALA A 730 -8.83 34.18 -21.66
C ALA A 730 -9.27 35.65 -21.72
N ARG A 731 -9.93 36.04 -22.81
CA ARG A 731 -10.39 37.41 -23.06
C ARG A 731 -11.53 37.82 -22.13
N ILE A 732 -12.53 36.96 -21.94
CA ILE A 732 -13.63 37.16 -20.98
C ILE A 732 -13.08 37.32 -19.56
N LYS A 733 -12.14 36.43 -19.17
CA LYS A 733 -11.52 36.51 -17.84
C LYS A 733 -10.73 37.79 -17.63
N LEU A 734 -9.95 38.21 -18.63
CA LEU A 734 -9.15 39.43 -18.60
C LEU A 734 -10.05 40.67 -18.49
N PHE A 735 -11.08 40.75 -19.33
CA PHE A 735 -12.05 41.86 -19.31
C PHE A 735 -12.77 41.95 -17.96
N ASN A 736 -13.32 40.83 -17.45
CA ASN A 736 -13.99 40.84 -16.15
C ASN A 736 -13.05 41.26 -15.02
N SER A 737 -11.81 40.76 -15.02
CA SER A 737 -10.81 41.13 -14.02
C SER A 737 -10.42 42.61 -14.12
N TYR A 738 -10.30 43.15 -15.32
CA TYR A 738 -10.07 44.57 -15.57
C TYR A 738 -11.20 45.42 -14.98
N VAL A 739 -12.47 45.12 -15.32
CA VAL A 739 -13.62 45.89 -14.81
C VAL A 739 -13.72 45.79 -13.28
N TRP A 740 -13.51 44.61 -12.70
CA TRP A 740 -13.51 44.46 -11.23
C TRP A 740 -12.38 45.25 -10.56
N LYS A 741 -11.18 45.26 -11.15
CA LYS A 741 -10.04 46.04 -10.64
C LYS A 741 -10.32 47.53 -10.74
N LEU A 742 -10.82 48.00 -11.88
CA LEU A 742 -11.26 49.39 -12.09
C LEU A 742 -12.25 49.80 -11.00
N LYS A 743 -13.31 49.01 -10.77
CA LYS A 743 -14.31 49.30 -9.73
C LYS A 743 -13.72 49.32 -8.33
N LYS A 744 -12.98 48.28 -7.94
CA LYS A 744 -12.51 48.13 -6.55
C LYS A 744 -11.34 49.04 -6.19
N VAL A 745 -10.40 49.20 -7.10
CA VAL A 745 -9.10 49.83 -6.82
C VAL A 745 -9.10 51.29 -7.24
N GLU A 746 -9.50 51.56 -8.49
CA GLU A 746 -9.38 52.88 -9.09
C GLU A 746 -10.57 53.77 -8.71
N LEU A 747 -11.79 53.26 -8.87
CA LEU A 747 -13.03 54.00 -8.59
C LEU A 747 -13.54 53.83 -7.15
N ARG A 748 -13.09 52.78 -6.45
CA ARG A 748 -13.52 52.40 -5.09
C ARG A 748 -15.05 52.31 -4.92
N ILE A 749 -15.74 51.80 -5.94
CA ILE A 749 -17.18 51.58 -5.93
C ILE A 749 -17.55 50.10 -5.75
N PRO A 750 -18.75 49.78 -5.22
CA PRO A 750 -19.26 48.41 -5.18
C PRO A 750 -19.28 47.74 -6.55
N LEU A 751 -19.12 46.40 -6.60
CA LEU A 751 -19.09 45.66 -7.88
C LEU A 751 -20.38 45.76 -8.69
N ASN A 752 -21.52 45.98 -8.04
CA ASN A 752 -22.83 46.18 -8.68
C ASN A 752 -23.11 47.64 -9.07
N ALA A 753 -22.26 48.59 -8.67
CA ALA A 753 -22.42 50.00 -9.05
C ALA A 753 -22.17 50.19 -10.55
N PRO A 754 -22.84 51.16 -11.20
CA PRO A 754 -22.65 51.41 -12.62
C PRO A 754 -21.22 51.86 -12.95
N VAL A 755 -20.74 51.55 -14.16
CA VAL A 755 -19.41 51.95 -14.63
C VAL A 755 -19.42 52.26 -16.12
N LYS A 756 -18.59 53.21 -16.58
CA LYS A 756 -18.41 53.51 -18.00
C LYS A 756 -17.18 52.79 -18.54
N VAL A 757 -17.39 51.72 -19.30
CA VAL A 757 -16.35 50.91 -19.94
C VAL A 757 -16.88 50.39 -21.27
N GLU A 758 -16.10 50.48 -22.34
CA GLU A 758 -16.46 49.87 -23.62
C GLU A 758 -16.15 48.37 -23.63
N VAL A 759 -17.09 47.55 -24.09
CA VAL A 759 -16.83 46.12 -24.32
C VAL A 759 -15.96 45.97 -25.58
N PRO A 760 -14.80 45.32 -25.50
CA PRO A 760 -13.92 45.12 -26.66
C PRO A 760 -14.62 44.50 -27.86
N ALA A 761 -14.24 44.93 -29.08
CA ALA A 761 -14.86 44.48 -30.32
C ALA A 761 -14.79 42.95 -30.54
N ASP A 762 -13.73 42.33 -30.05
CA ASP A 762 -13.53 40.88 -30.09
C ASP A 762 -14.36 40.12 -29.04
N LEU A 763 -15.01 40.80 -28.10
CA LEU A 763 -16.01 40.27 -27.17
C LEU A 763 -17.45 40.70 -27.53
N LYS A 764 -17.68 41.25 -28.73
CA LYS A 764 -18.99 41.73 -29.18
C LYS A 764 -20.09 40.67 -29.06
N LEU A 765 -19.77 39.39 -29.28
CA LEU A 765 -20.71 38.27 -29.12
C LEU A 765 -21.29 38.15 -27.70
N PHE A 766 -20.55 38.61 -26.69
CA PHE A 766 -20.93 38.52 -25.28
C PHE A 766 -21.38 39.88 -24.70
N LYS A 767 -21.49 40.92 -25.55
CA LYS A 767 -21.73 42.30 -25.11
C LYS A 767 -22.94 42.42 -24.17
N GLU A 768 -24.07 41.82 -24.54
CA GLU A 768 -25.31 41.89 -23.75
C GLU A 768 -25.10 41.35 -22.33
N ASP A 769 -24.58 40.13 -22.19
CA ASP A 769 -24.34 39.51 -20.89
C ASP A 769 -23.27 40.26 -20.07
N LEU A 770 -22.22 40.81 -20.72
CA LEU A 770 -21.17 41.58 -20.06
C LEU A 770 -21.66 42.95 -19.56
N VAL A 771 -22.49 43.64 -20.34
CA VAL A 771 -23.10 44.91 -19.96
C VAL A 771 -23.98 44.74 -18.72
N HIS A 772 -24.83 43.71 -18.72
CA HIS A 772 -25.69 43.41 -17.57
C HIS A 772 -24.89 42.96 -16.33
N MET A 773 -23.92 42.06 -16.50
CA MET A 773 -23.08 41.57 -15.40
C MET A 773 -22.34 42.71 -14.68
N HIS A 774 -21.77 43.64 -15.45
CA HIS A 774 -20.95 44.72 -14.92
C HIS A 774 -21.70 46.03 -14.74
N ASN A 775 -23.00 46.10 -15.01
CA ASN A 775 -23.77 47.35 -14.97
C ASN A 775 -23.07 48.47 -15.77
N ILE A 776 -22.69 48.16 -17.01
CA ILE A 776 -21.99 49.10 -17.88
C ILE A 776 -23.00 50.13 -18.39
N GLN A 777 -22.69 51.41 -18.23
CA GLN A 777 -23.44 52.52 -18.83
C GLN A 777 -22.78 52.90 -20.14
N GLU A 778 -23.55 52.85 -21.22
CA GLU A 778 -23.16 53.36 -22.54
C GLU A 778 -23.10 54.89 -22.57
#